data_AF-A0A7C3YDQ6-F1
#
_entry.id   AF-A0A7C3YDQ6-F1
#
_cell.length_a   1.000
_cell.length_b   1.000
_cell.length_c   1.000
_cell.angle_alpha   90.00
_cell.angle_beta   90.00
_cell.angle_gamma   90.00
#
_symmetry.space_group_name_H-M   'P 1'
#
loop_
_entity.id
_entity.type
_entity.pdbx_description
1 polymer ?
#
loop_
_entity_poly.entity_id
_entity_poly.type
_entity_poly.pdbx_seq_one_letter_code
_entity_poly.pdbx_strand_id
1 'polypeptide(L)'
;MIKRTSWLALTGIAALGIMAALLAFILLRMILQYHQSVRGVALGVMPSDMPLRSSGSPYGVAVALEQDQVNLDRSLDLAQQGGFLWLRQRFPWKDIEPQRGVFAWQPYDRLVDAATTRGFKLIATLDTSPAWARSATTDTSPPDNLEDYGNFVAAFVEHYRGRVSYIQVWDEPNVAPHWGEQWVSPDEYVGMLKIAYARAKAANPNVQVLAGGLAPTVADDQWNLNDVTFLSRMYAKGAKGYFDILAAKPYGFWTGPDDRRVDPSILNFSRLILLREIMVKNNDVARPIWAVAMGWNALPTDWKGRPSPWGTDSEAVQAQRTVDALKRAQAEWPWLDVLIINGLRFPTAAPDDPVRGFALLDDNFEPRSTYRAVQALARQPLVADVGRYAPNTHAIIYSPDWAPVDEASIDDPLYRSDHGGAELTIRFRGTGIEMFVLRQPSARLLVWIDDQPVDRLPRDSSGVSFVDADKLPGQGMTSIILADTLPDTEHVLRLQTVPWLGNETATLGGFAVVRIVSATWMFVGWGLLALGILLCLAGVAVLMPRLPWPDWDLAVDRLPAAALCATMVVLVGVYYLGPLPVAILAALAFAALALSRLDMALAVTVLTFPFYLYPRHVGGQVFSLPEVLTLLCFAAYLGRGLGKRKWGFDGAFRLPVLFFLIVAMLSLRASADLRLSLRELRTVVIEPVLFYVMAVAAFGRDKRSLPRSALVWALVLAGSAAALPALGQYIFAGRVITAEGVHRAVGPYGSPNNLGLLLERVLPLSLAMAMQASSLPDGAGRTLSYRSSPTRLAIFLLAAFCLLLIALALFLTYSIGAWLGAVVGILVFAALRGRRQVIAVIVALAIVGLMLLPWLQVDRVVSHLGLQGQTTSIRVDLWRSSLAMIADHPLEGVGLDGFLELYHGVYILPTALREPFLSHPHNLALEWWVFLGIGGIPALVWFVVRF
;
A
#
# COMPACT_ATOMS: atom_id res chain seq x y z
N MET A 1 44.06 -0.87 -36.10
CA MET A 1 43.17 -1.59 -37.05
C MET A 1 42.47 -2.72 -36.31
N ILE A 2 41.18 -2.56 -36.04
CA ILE A 2 40.34 -3.61 -35.43
C ILE A 2 40.10 -4.68 -36.51
N LYS A 3 40.38 -5.96 -36.23
CA LYS A 3 40.24 -7.07 -37.22
C LYS A 3 38.76 -7.22 -37.64
N ARG A 4 38.51 -7.64 -38.88
CA ARG A 4 37.17 -7.83 -39.48
C ARG A 4 36.24 -8.74 -38.64
N THR A 5 36.83 -9.68 -37.89
CA THR A 5 36.15 -10.55 -36.92
C THR A 5 35.60 -9.80 -35.70
N SER A 6 36.26 -8.72 -35.26
CA SER A 6 35.82 -7.88 -34.15
C SER A 6 34.64 -6.99 -34.54
N TRP A 7 34.55 -6.57 -35.81
CA TRP A 7 33.40 -5.82 -36.34
C TRP A 7 32.12 -6.66 -36.37
N LEU A 8 32.19 -7.93 -36.77
CA LEU A 8 31.05 -8.85 -36.76
C LEU A 8 30.56 -9.18 -35.35
N ALA A 9 31.47 -9.25 -34.36
CA ALA A 9 31.11 -9.43 -32.96
C ALA A 9 30.42 -8.18 -32.38
N LEU A 10 30.93 -6.98 -32.72
CA LEU A 10 30.33 -5.71 -32.30
C LEU A 10 28.95 -5.48 -32.92
N THR A 11 28.74 -5.81 -34.20
CA THR A 11 27.42 -5.72 -34.84
C THR A 11 26.44 -6.76 -34.29
N GLY A 12 26.92 -7.96 -33.94
CA GLY A 12 26.12 -8.97 -33.22
C GLY A 12 25.66 -8.48 -31.85
N ILE A 13 26.54 -7.85 -31.07
CA ILE A 13 26.20 -7.26 -29.77
C ILE A 13 25.22 -6.09 -29.93
N ALA A 14 25.40 -5.23 -30.94
CA ALA A 14 24.47 -4.13 -31.22
C ALA A 14 23.08 -4.63 -31.62
N ALA A 15 22.98 -5.68 -32.43
CA ALA A 15 21.70 -6.30 -32.81
C ALA A 15 20.98 -6.93 -31.60
N LEU A 16 21.72 -7.58 -30.69
CA LEU A 16 21.18 -8.09 -29.42
C LEU A 16 20.71 -6.96 -28.50
N GLY A 17 21.42 -5.81 -28.50
CA GLY A 17 21.00 -4.61 -27.78
C GLY A 17 19.69 -4.01 -28.30
N ILE A 18 19.51 -3.94 -29.62
CA ILE A 18 18.28 -3.46 -30.26
C ILE A 18 17.10 -4.41 -29.97
N MET A 19 17.34 -5.73 -30.05
CA MET A 19 16.33 -6.73 -29.71
C MET A 19 15.90 -6.63 -28.23
N ALA A 20 16.84 -6.45 -27.31
CA ALA A 20 16.54 -6.23 -25.90
C ALA A 20 15.73 -4.94 -25.68
N ALA A 21 16.05 -3.85 -26.39
CA ALA A 21 15.30 -2.59 -26.30
C ALA A 21 13.87 -2.73 -26.83
N LEU A 22 13.65 -3.46 -27.93
CA LEU A 22 12.33 -3.75 -28.48
C LEU A 22 11.49 -4.59 -27.52
N LEU A 23 12.06 -5.66 -26.94
CA LEU A 23 11.37 -6.48 -25.96
C LEU A 23 11.03 -5.69 -24.68
N ALA A 24 11.92 -4.79 -24.23
CA ALA A 24 11.65 -3.89 -23.11
C ALA A 24 10.54 -2.89 -23.44
N PHE A 25 10.48 -2.35 -24.66
CA PHE A 25 9.40 -1.47 -25.11
C PHE A 25 8.05 -2.19 -25.15
N ILE A 26 8.00 -3.42 -25.68
CA ILE A 26 6.78 -4.24 -25.69
C ILE A 26 6.32 -4.53 -24.26
N LEU A 27 7.23 -4.89 -23.36
CA LEU A 27 6.89 -5.10 -21.95
C LEU A 27 6.37 -3.83 -21.29
N LEU A 28 7.00 -2.68 -21.53
CA LEU A 28 6.52 -1.39 -21.01
C LEU A 28 5.10 -1.11 -21.50
N ARG A 29 4.80 -1.36 -22.77
CA ARG A 29 3.44 -1.24 -23.33
C ARG A 29 2.46 -2.19 -22.65
N MET A 30 2.84 -3.45 -22.41
CA MET A 30 2.01 -4.42 -21.69
C MET A 30 1.76 -4.01 -20.23
N ILE A 31 2.78 -3.49 -19.53
CA ILE A 31 2.67 -2.99 -18.15
C ILE A 31 1.73 -1.79 -18.10
N LEU A 32 1.90 -0.81 -19.00
CA LEU A 32 1.03 0.36 -19.08
C LEU A 32 -0.42 -0.04 -19.37
N GLN A 33 -0.62 -0.99 -20.30
CA GLN A 33 -1.94 -1.51 -20.63
C GLN A 33 -2.56 -2.28 -19.46
N TYR A 34 -1.78 -3.08 -18.73
CA TYR A 34 -2.24 -3.77 -17.52
C TYR A 34 -2.65 -2.76 -16.44
N HIS A 35 -1.79 -1.78 -16.13
CA HIS A 35 -2.10 -0.71 -15.18
C HIS A 35 -3.38 0.06 -15.56
N GLN A 36 -3.58 0.34 -16.85
CA GLN A 36 -4.82 0.94 -17.33
C GLN A 36 -6.03 0.02 -17.13
N SER A 37 -5.88 -1.29 -17.40
CA SER A 37 -6.98 -2.25 -17.26
C SER A 37 -7.41 -2.48 -15.81
N VAL A 38 -6.48 -2.40 -14.84
CA VAL A 38 -6.77 -2.63 -13.41
C VAL A 38 -7.02 -1.33 -12.63
N ARG A 39 -7.00 -0.17 -13.29
CA ARG A 39 -7.21 1.12 -12.63
C ARG A 39 -8.64 1.19 -12.08
N GLY A 40 -8.78 1.56 -10.81
CA GLY A 40 -10.07 1.58 -10.11
C GLY A 40 -10.52 0.23 -9.55
N VAL A 41 -9.84 -0.88 -9.89
CA VAL A 41 -10.09 -2.22 -9.35
C VAL A 41 -9.39 -2.38 -8.01
N ALA A 42 -10.08 -2.92 -7.00
CA ALA A 42 -9.44 -3.34 -5.76
C ALA A 42 -8.85 -4.75 -5.95
N LEU A 43 -7.52 -4.86 -5.90
CA LEU A 43 -6.82 -6.14 -6.06
C LEU A 43 -6.40 -6.70 -4.70
N GLY A 44 -6.55 -8.01 -4.52
CA GLY A 44 -6.08 -8.73 -3.34
C GLY A 44 -7.08 -8.73 -2.18
N VAL A 45 -6.56 -8.68 -0.94
CA VAL A 45 -7.35 -8.65 0.29
C VAL A 45 -8.14 -7.35 0.37
N MET A 46 -9.43 -7.45 0.70
CA MET A 46 -10.25 -6.26 0.78
C MET A 46 -9.87 -5.41 2.00
N PRO A 47 -9.60 -4.10 1.84
CA PRO A 47 -9.36 -3.22 2.97
C PRO A 47 -10.55 -3.21 3.95
N SER A 48 -10.26 -3.24 5.26
CA SER A 48 -11.29 -3.20 6.30
C SER A 48 -12.08 -1.90 6.33
N ASP A 49 -11.47 -0.82 5.84
CA ASP A 49 -12.08 0.50 5.70
C ASP A 49 -12.86 0.67 4.39
N MET A 50 -12.99 -0.37 3.56
CA MET A 50 -13.88 -0.33 2.39
C MET A 50 -15.34 -0.16 2.85
N PRO A 51 -16.13 0.77 2.27
CA PRO A 51 -17.54 0.93 2.58
C PRO A 51 -18.32 -0.35 2.30
N LEU A 52 -19.34 -0.56 3.11
CA LEU A 52 -20.32 -1.62 2.92
C LEU A 52 -21.19 -1.34 1.70
N ARG A 53 -21.43 -2.38 0.90
CA ARG A 53 -22.46 -2.42 -0.14
C ARG A 53 -23.83 -2.37 0.52
N SER A 54 -24.77 -1.74 -0.18
CA SER A 54 -26.18 -1.76 0.18
C SER A 54 -26.70 -3.21 0.26
N SER A 55 -27.56 -3.48 1.24
CA SER A 55 -28.04 -4.82 1.55
C SER A 55 -28.99 -5.43 0.51
N GLY A 56 -29.44 -4.66 -0.49
CA GLY A 56 -30.43 -5.07 -1.50
C GLY A 56 -29.99 -4.74 -2.93
N SER A 57 -30.95 -4.63 -3.85
CA SER A 57 -30.64 -4.23 -5.22
C SER A 57 -29.98 -2.84 -5.27
N PRO A 58 -28.82 -2.68 -5.94
CA PRO A 58 -28.13 -1.40 -6.05
C PRO A 58 -28.73 -0.50 -7.14
N TYR A 59 -29.69 -1.01 -7.93
CA TYR A 59 -30.21 -0.33 -9.11
C TYR A 59 -31.32 0.64 -8.73
N GLY A 60 -31.22 1.85 -9.27
CA GLY A 60 -32.25 2.87 -9.14
C GLY A 60 -32.44 3.69 -10.41
N VAL A 61 -33.37 4.62 -10.32
CA VAL A 61 -33.74 5.49 -11.43
C VAL A 61 -34.00 6.91 -10.93
N ALA A 62 -33.56 7.91 -11.70
CA ALA A 62 -33.91 9.30 -11.44
C ALA A 62 -35.32 9.58 -11.94
N VAL A 63 -36.11 10.25 -11.11
CA VAL A 63 -37.52 10.55 -11.37
C VAL A 63 -37.82 12.03 -11.15
N ALA A 64 -38.89 12.51 -11.78
CA ALA A 64 -39.39 13.87 -11.65
C ALA A 64 -40.89 13.84 -11.28
N LEU A 65 -41.23 13.13 -10.20
CA LEU A 65 -42.61 12.88 -9.80
C LEU A 65 -43.33 14.15 -9.32
N GLU A 66 -42.59 15.17 -8.91
CA GLU A 66 -43.12 16.50 -8.57
C GLU A 66 -43.77 17.19 -9.79
N GLN A 67 -43.39 16.80 -11.01
CA GLN A 67 -43.87 17.40 -12.26
C GLN A 67 -45.08 16.68 -12.87
N ASP A 68 -45.45 15.50 -12.36
CA ASP A 68 -46.53 14.67 -12.92
C ASP A 68 -47.31 13.94 -11.80
N GLN A 69 -47.93 14.73 -10.92
CA GLN A 69 -48.73 14.24 -9.78
C GLN A 69 -49.94 13.40 -10.20
N VAL A 70 -50.44 13.59 -11.43
CA VAL A 70 -51.57 12.83 -11.97
C VAL A 70 -51.17 11.38 -12.22
N ASN A 71 -49.97 11.14 -12.73
CA ASN A 71 -49.48 9.79 -13.04
C ASN A 71 -48.46 9.27 -12.02
N LEU A 72 -48.49 9.79 -10.79
CA LEU A 72 -47.59 9.41 -9.70
C LEU A 72 -47.60 7.88 -9.47
N ASP A 73 -48.76 7.31 -9.20
CA ASP A 73 -48.90 5.87 -8.90
C ASP A 73 -48.47 5.00 -10.08
N ARG A 74 -48.87 5.36 -11.31
CA ARG A 74 -48.48 4.63 -12.52
C ARG A 74 -46.95 4.63 -12.72
N SER A 75 -46.30 5.77 -12.48
CA SER A 75 -44.85 5.89 -12.61
C SER A 75 -44.13 5.05 -11.56
N LEU A 76 -44.61 5.05 -10.31
CA LEU A 76 -44.06 4.24 -9.23
C LEU A 76 -44.28 2.75 -9.45
N ASP A 77 -45.45 2.34 -9.92
CA ASP A 77 -45.76 0.94 -10.24
C ASP A 77 -44.84 0.42 -11.35
N LEU A 78 -44.59 1.23 -12.39
CA LEU A 78 -43.64 0.88 -13.44
C LEU A 78 -42.19 0.87 -12.94
N ALA A 79 -41.79 1.80 -12.06
CA ALA A 79 -40.48 1.72 -11.44
C ALA A 79 -40.30 0.41 -10.63
N GLN A 80 -41.33 -0.01 -9.91
CA GLN A 80 -41.29 -1.24 -9.11
C GLN A 80 -41.26 -2.48 -10.02
N GLN A 81 -42.08 -2.49 -11.08
CA GLN A 81 -42.07 -3.55 -12.09
C GLN A 81 -40.72 -3.64 -12.82
N GLY A 82 -40.02 -2.52 -12.99
CA GLY A 82 -38.68 -2.42 -13.53
C GLY A 82 -37.58 -3.00 -12.62
N GLY A 83 -37.90 -3.32 -11.36
CA GLY A 83 -36.96 -3.86 -10.38
C GLY A 83 -36.04 -2.82 -9.73
N PHE A 84 -36.41 -1.54 -9.83
CA PHE A 84 -35.66 -0.46 -9.17
C PHE A 84 -35.97 -0.44 -7.66
N LEU A 85 -34.94 -0.32 -6.82
CA LEU A 85 -35.10 -0.12 -5.38
C LEU A 85 -34.93 1.35 -4.98
N TRP A 86 -34.08 2.07 -5.71
CA TRP A 86 -33.70 3.44 -5.37
C TRP A 86 -34.36 4.44 -6.31
N LEU A 87 -34.90 5.51 -5.75
CA LEU A 87 -35.45 6.65 -6.51
C LEU A 87 -34.67 7.91 -6.14
N ARG A 88 -34.05 8.53 -7.14
CA ARG A 88 -33.51 9.88 -6.97
C ARG A 88 -34.58 10.88 -7.38
N GLN A 89 -35.05 11.65 -6.41
CA GLN A 89 -36.19 12.56 -6.55
C GLN A 89 -35.78 13.98 -6.14
N ARG A 90 -36.22 15.00 -6.89
CA ARG A 90 -36.01 16.41 -6.53
C ARG A 90 -37.02 16.90 -5.50
N PHE A 91 -36.56 17.74 -4.60
CA PHE A 91 -37.36 18.44 -3.60
C PHE A 91 -36.96 19.92 -3.62
N PRO A 92 -37.48 20.70 -4.58
CA PRO A 92 -37.11 22.10 -4.75
C PRO A 92 -37.51 22.91 -3.52
N TRP A 93 -36.53 23.53 -2.85
CA TRP A 93 -36.77 24.39 -1.69
C TRP A 93 -37.76 25.52 -2.00
N LYS A 94 -37.65 26.11 -3.20
CA LYS A 94 -38.52 27.19 -3.65
C LYS A 94 -40.02 26.85 -3.59
N ASP A 95 -40.35 25.57 -3.85
CA ASP A 95 -41.72 25.09 -3.95
C ASP A 95 -42.21 24.57 -2.59
N ILE A 96 -41.30 24.07 -1.76
CA ILE A 96 -41.59 23.56 -0.41
C ILE A 96 -41.72 24.70 0.60
N GLU A 97 -40.93 25.77 0.50
CA GLU A 97 -40.98 26.94 1.39
C GLU A 97 -41.14 28.25 0.59
N PRO A 98 -42.29 28.46 -0.07
CA PRO A 98 -42.51 29.61 -0.95
C PRO A 98 -42.45 30.96 -0.20
N GLN A 99 -42.72 30.96 1.11
CA GLN A 99 -42.51 32.09 2.02
C GLN A 99 -41.79 31.60 3.26
N ARG A 100 -40.91 32.45 3.81
CA ARG A 100 -40.10 32.12 5.00
C ARG A 100 -40.97 31.57 6.14
N GLY A 101 -40.70 30.34 6.57
CA GLY A 101 -41.40 29.62 7.62
C GLY A 101 -42.76 29.03 7.23
N VAL A 102 -43.22 29.19 5.98
CA VAL A 102 -44.50 28.65 5.49
C VAL A 102 -44.22 27.51 4.52
N PHE A 103 -44.49 26.28 4.96
CA PHE A 103 -44.16 25.08 4.21
C PHE A 103 -45.37 24.47 3.48
N ALA A 104 -45.18 24.08 2.23
CA ALA A 104 -46.16 23.43 1.36
C ALA A 104 -45.83 21.92 1.19
N TRP A 105 -45.92 21.15 2.28
CA TRP A 105 -45.51 19.74 2.31
C TRP A 105 -46.39 18.78 1.51
N GLN A 106 -47.69 19.10 1.35
CA GLN A 106 -48.70 18.11 0.94
C GLN A 106 -48.38 17.35 -0.39
N PRO A 107 -47.92 18.00 -1.48
CA PRO A 107 -47.58 17.28 -2.71
C PRO A 107 -46.39 16.32 -2.53
N TYR A 108 -45.43 16.71 -1.70
CA TYR A 108 -44.23 15.93 -1.41
C TYR A 108 -44.49 14.82 -0.40
N ASP A 109 -45.40 15.03 0.57
CA ASP A 109 -45.88 13.99 1.48
C ASP A 109 -46.54 12.85 0.72
N ARG A 110 -47.45 13.20 -0.22
CA ARG A 110 -48.09 12.20 -1.08
C ARG A 110 -47.06 11.38 -1.86
N LEU A 111 -46.02 12.03 -2.40
CA LEU A 111 -44.95 11.38 -3.13
C LEU A 111 -44.15 10.43 -2.23
N VAL A 112 -43.68 10.93 -1.09
CA VAL A 112 -42.88 10.15 -0.13
C VAL A 112 -43.67 8.94 0.33
N ASP A 113 -44.91 9.12 0.77
CA ASP A 113 -45.74 8.02 1.27
C ASP A 113 -46.03 6.97 0.17
N ALA A 114 -46.31 7.42 -1.06
CA ALA A 114 -46.55 6.53 -2.20
C ALA A 114 -45.29 5.71 -2.56
N ALA A 115 -44.10 6.32 -2.45
CA ALA A 115 -42.83 5.65 -2.73
C ALA A 115 -42.43 4.68 -1.61
N THR A 116 -42.48 5.11 -0.34
CA THR A 116 -42.06 4.28 0.80
C THR A 116 -42.99 3.08 1.01
N THR A 117 -44.30 3.23 0.76
CA THR A 117 -45.27 2.11 0.84
C THR A 117 -44.97 1.01 -0.17
N ARG A 118 -44.32 1.35 -1.29
CA ARG A 118 -43.85 0.41 -2.33
C ARG A 118 -42.45 -0.13 -2.06
N GLY A 119 -41.83 0.24 -0.92
CA GLY A 119 -40.51 -0.23 -0.51
C GLY A 119 -39.34 0.52 -1.17
N PHE A 120 -39.59 1.63 -1.87
CA PHE A 120 -38.50 2.42 -2.47
C PHE A 120 -37.67 3.14 -1.40
N LYS A 121 -36.37 3.26 -1.68
CA LYS A 121 -35.45 4.13 -0.94
C LYS A 121 -35.25 5.43 -1.70
N LEU A 122 -35.54 6.55 -1.04
CA LEU A 122 -35.46 7.88 -1.64
C LEU A 122 -34.10 8.53 -1.40
N ILE A 123 -33.51 9.06 -2.48
CA ILE A 123 -32.44 10.07 -2.45
C ILE A 123 -33.09 11.41 -2.77
N ALA A 124 -33.33 12.22 -1.75
CA ALA A 124 -33.97 13.52 -1.86
C ALA A 124 -32.95 14.60 -2.25
N THR A 125 -32.98 15.06 -3.50
CA THR A 125 -32.14 16.18 -3.96
C THR A 125 -32.76 17.50 -3.51
N LEU A 126 -32.13 18.17 -2.56
CA LEU A 126 -32.55 19.46 -2.03
C LEU A 126 -31.86 20.57 -2.82
N ASP A 127 -32.59 21.22 -3.72
CA ASP A 127 -32.06 22.21 -4.65
C ASP A 127 -32.96 23.45 -4.77
N THR A 128 -32.50 24.44 -5.54
CA THR A 128 -33.11 25.76 -5.74
C THR A 128 -33.20 26.62 -4.48
N SER A 129 -33.47 27.92 -4.65
CA SER A 129 -33.71 28.86 -3.57
C SER A 129 -35.02 29.64 -3.80
N PRO A 130 -35.89 29.81 -2.79
CA PRO A 130 -37.09 30.62 -2.88
C PRO A 130 -36.73 32.09 -3.09
N ALA A 131 -37.65 32.85 -3.70
CA ALA A 131 -37.41 34.26 -4.03
C ALA A 131 -37.06 35.14 -2.81
N TRP A 132 -37.49 34.76 -1.60
CA TRP A 132 -37.17 35.50 -0.37
C TRP A 132 -35.75 35.23 0.17
N ALA A 133 -35.06 34.19 -0.30
CA ALA A 133 -33.74 33.75 0.18
C ALA A 133 -32.59 34.09 -0.79
N ARG A 134 -32.89 34.72 -1.93
CA ARG A 134 -31.91 35.07 -2.96
C ARG A 134 -32.17 36.46 -3.54
N SER A 135 -31.08 37.13 -3.90
CA SER A 135 -31.09 38.41 -4.60
C SER A 135 -31.10 38.25 -6.11
N ALA A 136 -30.53 37.14 -6.61
CA ALA A 136 -30.51 36.79 -8.02
C ALA A 136 -31.91 36.42 -8.55
N THR A 137 -32.12 36.56 -9.86
CA THR A 137 -33.44 36.35 -10.49
C THR A 137 -33.77 34.89 -10.78
N THR A 138 -32.75 34.03 -10.92
CA THR A 138 -32.87 32.59 -11.20
C THR A 138 -33.02 31.79 -9.91
N ASP A 139 -33.91 30.79 -9.92
CA ASP A 139 -34.13 29.92 -8.76
C ASP A 139 -33.00 28.91 -8.49
N THR A 140 -32.14 28.68 -9.47
CA THR A 140 -30.90 27.88 -9.35
C THR A 140 -29.74 28.66 -8.73
N SER A 141 -29.96 29.87 -8.24
CA SER A 141 -28.94 30.59 -7.47
C SER A 141 -28.83 30.02 -6.06
N PRO A 142 -27.61 29.93 -5.48
CA PRO A 142 -27.47 29.66 -4.06
C PRO A 142 -28.15 30.77 -3.22
N PRO A 143 -28.52 30.49 -1.97
CA PRO A 143 -29.10 31.50 -1.09
C PRO A 143 -28.09 32.58 -0.73
N ASP A 144 -28.57 33.81 -0.51
CA ASP A 144 -27.73 34.91 -0.01
C ASP A 144 -27.25 34.64 1.43
N ASN A 145 -28.04 33.88 2.20
CA ASN A 145 -27.72 33.47 3.57
C ASN A 145 -27.78 31.94 3.72
N LEU A 146 -26.63 31.32 3.98
CA LEU A 146 -26.52 29.87 4.13
C LEU A 146 -27.32 29.31 5.31
N GLU A 147 -27.56 30.10 6.36
CA GLU A 147 -28.37 29.67 7.51
C GLU A 147 -29.83 29.44 7.13
N ASP A 148 -30.36 30.18 6.14
CA ASP A 148 -31.73 29.98 5.67
C ASP A 148 -31.89 28.61 5.01
N TYR A 149 -30.92 28.19 4.19
CA TYR A 149 -30.89 26.85 3.62
C TYR A 149 -30.65 25.79 4.70
N GLY A 150 -29.79 26.06 5.68
CA GLY A 150 -29.61 25.19 6.84
C GLY A 150 -30.90 24.94 7.62
N ASN A 151 -31.71 25.98 7.84
CA ASN A 151 -33.00 25.87 8.51
C ASN A 151 -34.00 25.04 7.69
N PHE A 152 -34.03 25.23 6.37
CA PHE A 152 -34.83 24.38 5.48
C PHE A 152 -34.40 22.92 5.55
N VAL A 153 -33.10 22.63 5.48
CA VAL A 153 -32.56 21.27 5.59
C VAL A 153 -32.96 20.63 6.94
N ALA A 154 -32.86 21.37 8.04
CA ALA A 154 -33.32 20.89 9.35
C ALA A 154 -34.83 20.58 9.35
N ALA A 155 -35.66 21.49 8.84
CA ALA A 155 -37.12 21.30 8.76
C ALA A 155 -37.48 20.09 7.88
N PHE A 156 -36.81 19.91 6.74
CA PHE A 156 -37.00 18.77 5.85
C PHE A 156 -36.65 17.45 6.54
N VAL A 157 -35.48 17.38 7.17
CA VAL A 157 -35.00 16.16 7.84
C VAL A 157 -35.88 15.80 9.04
N GLU A 158 -36.35 16.77 9.79
CA GLU A 158 -37.27 16.55 10.91
C GLU A 158 -38.64 16.04 10.42
N HIS A 159 -39.20 16.68 9.39
CA HIS A 159 -40.50 16.32 8.83
C HIS A 159 -40.53 14.91 8.20
N TYR A 160 -39.43 14.51 7.55
CA TYR A 160 -39.31 13.19 6.92
C TYR A 160 -38.51 12.16 7.73
N ARG A 161 -38.28 12.41 9.02
CA ARG A 161 -37.56 11.49 9.91
C ARG A 161 -38.17 10.09 9.87
N GLY A 162 -37.34 9.08 9.59
CA GLY A 162 -37.76 7.68 9.45
C GLY A 162 -38.39 7.30 8.11
N ARG A 163 -38.74 8.27 7.24
CA ARG A 163 -39.28 8.04 5.88
C ARG A 163 -38.25 8.32 4.78
N VAL A 164 -37.39 9.33 4.98
CA VAL A 164 -36.29 9.68 4.06
C VAL A 164 -34.97 9.63 4.81
N SER A 165 -34.07 8.74 4.38
CA SER A 165 -32.77 8.53 5.03
C SER A 165 -31.59 9.12 4.27
N TYR A 166 -31.80 9.60 3.03
CA TYR A 166 -30.72 10.10 2.17
C TYR A 166 -31.12 11.44 1.55
N ILE A 167 -30.31 12.46 1.79
CA ILE A 167 -30.46 13.78 1.17
C ILE A 167 -29.23 14.12 0.33
N GLN A 168 -29.42 14.71 -0.84
CA GLN A 168 -28.36 15.26 -1.68
C GLN A 168 -28.39 16.78 -1.59
N VAL A 169 -27.26 17.39 -1.21
CA VAL A 169 -27.13 18.84 -1.07
C VAL A 169 -26.77 19.44 -2.41
N TRP A 170 -27.77 20.01 -3.08
CA TRP A 170 -27.70 20.62 -4.40
C TRP A 170 -27.46 19.62 -5.55
N ASP A 171 -27.56 20.10 -6.80
CA ASP A 171 -27.19 19.34 -7.99
C ASP A 171 -26.35 20.19 -8.94
N GLU A 172 -25.26 19.62 -9.45
CA GLU A 172 -24.35 20.26 -10.42
C GLU A 172 -23.85 21.67 -10.03
N PRO A 173 -23.37 21.92 -8.80
CA PRO A 173 -22.91 23.25 -8.37
C PRO A 173 -21.68 23.76 -9.14
N ASN A 174 -21.08 22.93 -10.00
CA ASN A 174 -19.87 23.22 -10.77
C ASN A 174 -20.13 23.76 -12.17
N VAL A 175 -21.40 23.99 -12.57
CA VAL A 175 -21.77 24.61 -13.85
C VAL A 175 -22.74 25.77 -13.64
N ALA A 176 -22.54 26.86 -14.38
CA ALA A 176 -23.27 28.12 -14.20
C ALA A 176 -24.81 27.99 -14.25
N PRO A 177 -25.43 27.21 -15.16
CA PRO A 177 -26.90 27.10 -15.22
C PRO A 177 -27.53 26.54 -13.93
N HIS A 178 -26.76 25.73 -13.20
CA HIS A 178 -27.16 25.12 -11.92
C HIS A 178 -26.61 25.87 -10.70
N TRP A 179 -25.99 27.04 -10.92
CA TRP A 179 -25.48 27.90 -9.87
C TRP A 179 -25.91 29.36 -10.05
N GLY A 180 -27.02 29.61 -10.75
CA GLY A 180 -27.63 30.93 -10.87
C GLY A 180 -27.22 31.75 -12.10
N GLU A 181 -26.65 31.12 -13.13
CA GLU A 181 -26.05 31.80 -14.29
C GLU A 181 -24.96 32.80 -13.88
N GLN A 182 -24.13 32.39 -12.92
CA GLN A 182 -23.01 33.17 -12.38
C GLN A 182 -21.75 32.29 -12.23
N TRP A 183 -20.67 32.88 -11.71
CA TRP A 183 -19.43 32.14 -11.49
C TRP A 183 -19.60 31.04 -10.46
N VAL A 184 -19.06 29.87 -10.75
CA VAL A 184 -19.13 28.72 -9.86
C VAL A 184 -18.07 28.83 -8.77
N SER A 185 -18.45 28.51 -7.53
CA SER A 185 -17.59 28.68 -6.37
C SER A 185 -17.56 27.41 -5.52
N PRO A 186 -16.49 26.59 -5.60
CA PRO A 186 -16.30 25.46 -4.70
C PRO A 186 -16.30 25.88 -3.23
N ASP A 187 -15.78 27.07 -2.93
CA ASP A 187 -15.69 27.62 -1.58
C ASP A 187 -17.07 27.91 -1.00
N GLU A 188 -17.93 28.59 -1.75
CA GLU A 188 -19.32 28.87 -1.35
C GLU A 188 -20.13 27.59 -1.23
N TYR A 189 -19.98 26.67 -2.20
CA TYR A 189 -20.63 25.37 -2.14
C TYR A 189 -20.23 24.57 -0.90
N VAL A 190 -18.93 24.54 -0.54
CA VAL A 190 -18.47 23.88 0.69
C VAL A 190 -19.03 24.56 1.94
N GLY A 191 -19.15 25.90 1.96
CA GLY A 191 -19.85 26.61 3.03
C GLY A 191 -21.29 26.12 3.21
N MET A 192 -22.04 26.05 2.11
CA MET A 192 -23.42 25.57 2.09
C MET A 192 -23.51 24.10 2.54
N LEU A 193 -22.63 23.24 2.03
CA LEU A 193 -22.56 21.82 2.39
C LEU A 193 -22.30 21.62 3.89
N LYS A 194 -21.38 22.41 4.48
CA LYS A 194 -21.07 22.33 5.92
C LYS A 194 -22.28 22.68 6.78
N ILE A 195 -23.00 23.76 6.44
CA ILE A 195 -24.20 24.18 7.15
C ILE A 195 -25.31 23.14 6.99
N ALA A 196 -25.57 22.68 5.77
CA ALA A 196 -26.56 21.64 5.51
C ALA A 196 -26.26 20.35 6.29
N TYR A 197 -25.01 19.89 6.29
CA TYR A 197 -24.58 18.71 7.04
C TYR A 197 -24.82 18.85 8.54
N ALA A 198 -24.35 19.96 9.14
CA ALA A 198 -24.51 20.20 10.57
C ALA A 198 -25.98 20.24 10.99
N ARG A 199 -26.83 20.91 10.20
CA ARG A 199 -28.28 21.03 10.45
C ARG A 199 -29.01 19.70 10.25
N ALA A 200 -28.67 18.95 9.21
CA ALA A 200 -29.21 17.62 8.96
C ALA A 200 -28.87 16.65 10.11
N LYS A 201 -27.60 16.59 10.53
CA LYS A 201 -27.16 15.70 11.62
C LYS A 201 -27.75 16.09 12.98
N ALA A 202 -27.95 17.39 13.23
CA ALA A 202 -28.62 17.86 14.44
C ALA A 202 -30.11 17.43 14.49
N ALA A 203 -30.81 17.50 13.36
CA ALA A 203 -32.20 17.04 13.24
C ALA A 203 -32.30 15.50 13.27
N ASN A 204 -31.39 14.78 12.62
CA ASN A 204 -31.36 13.32 12.66
C ASN A 204 -29.91 12.82 12.46
N PRO A 205 -29.24 12.30 13.50
CA PRO A 205 -27.88 11.78 13.38
C PRO A 205 -27.72 10.65 12.34
N ASN A 206 -28.80 9.90 12.08
CA ASN A 206 -28.79 8.74 11.19
C ASN A 206 -29.02 9.09 9.71
N VAL A 207 -29.46 10.33 9.38
CA VAL A 207 -29.65 10.73 7.99
C VAL A 207 -28.29 10.77 7.27
N GLN A 208 -28.24 10.24 6.05
CA GLN A 208 -27.04 10.23 5.23
C GLN A 208 -27.05 11.43 4.28
N VAL A 209 -25.95 12.18 4.26
CA VAL A 209 -25.81 13.39 3.45
C VAL A 209 -24.89 13.12 2.27
N LEU A 210 -25.43 13.23 1.06
CA LEU A 210 -24.70 13.20 -0.19
C LEU A 210 -24.23 14.63 -0.51
N ALA A 211 -22.96 14.76 -0.94
CA ALA A 211 -22.52 15.95 -1.65
C ALA A 211 -23.28 16.11 -2.98
N GLY A 212 -23.18 17.26 -3.61
CA GLY A 212 -23.87 17.59 -4.85
C GLY A 212 -23.30 16.78 -6.00
N GLY A 213 -24.18 16.22 -6.84
CA GLY A 213 -23.77 15.45 -8.01
C GLY A 213 -23.09 16.37 -9.02
N LEU A 214 -21.75 16.34 -9.07
CA LEU A 214 -20.98 17.20 -9.97
C LEU A 214 -21.23 16.83 -11.44
N ALA A 215 -21.46 17.84 -12.28
CA ALA A 215 -21.60 17.68 -13.72
C ALA A 215 -20.25 17.28 -14.33
N PRO A 216 -20.16 16.19 -15.11
CA PRO A 216 -18.93 15.85 -15.81
C PRO A 216 -18.72 16.83 -16.96
N THR A 217 -17.62 17.57 -16.92
CA THR A 217 -17.22 18.52 -17.97
C THR A 217 -15.71 18.57 -18.07
N VAL A 218 -15.21 19.02 -19.22
CA VAL A 218 -13.79 19.33 -19.44
C VAL A 218 -13.51 20.83 -19.34
N ALA A 219 -14.55 21.65 -19.13
CA ALA A 219 -14.39 23.07 -18.89
C ALA A 219 -13.56 23.33 -17.62
N ASP A 220 -12.76 24.38 -17.63
CA ASP A 220 -11.94 24.78 -16.50
C ASP A 220 -11.83 26.31 -16.47
N ASP A 221 -12.99 26.95 -16.43
CA ASP A 221 -13.15 28.40 -16.39
C ASP A 221 -14.06 28.83 -15.22
N GLN A 222 -14.25 30.14 -15.06
CA GLN A 222 -15.01 30.70 -13.94
C GLN A 222 -16.52 30.39 -13.98
N TRP A 223 -17.08 30.05 -15.15
CA TRP A 223 -18.49 29.70 -15.32
C TRP A 223 -18.72 28.20 -15.16
N ASN A 224 -17.77 27.38 -15.59
CA ASN A 224 -17.86 25.94 -15.51
C ASN A 224 -16.51 25.34 -15.12
N LEU A 225 -16.51 24.59 -14.01
CA LEU A 225 -15.32 23.88 -13.51
C LEU A 225 -15.53 22.37 -13.65
N ASN A 226 -14.53 21.69 -14.18
CA ASN A 226 -14.56 20.23 -14.25
C ASN A 226 -14.67 19.61 -12.85
N ASP A 227 -15.41 18.52 -12.79
CA ASP A 227 -15.71 17.72 -11.59
C ASP A 227 -14.46 17.34 -10.79
N VAL A 228 -13.35 17.03 -11.46
CA VAL A 228 -12.06 16.68 -10.85
C VAL A 228 -11.44 17.87 -10.12
N THR A 229 -11.33 19.04 -10.78
CA THR A 229 -10.83 20.28 -10.17
C THR A 229 -11.75 20.76 -9.05
N PHE A 230 -13.07 20.72 -9.27
CA PHE A 230 -14.06 21.18 -8.29
C PHE A 230 -13.99 20.32 -7.01
N LEU A 231 -13.97 18.99 -7.12
CA LEU A 231 -13.83 18.10 -5.95
C LEU A 231 -12.48 18.29 -5.23
N SER A 232 -11.39 18.46 -5.98
CA SER A 232 -10.07 18.75 -5.39
C SER A 232 -10.09 20.03 -4.55
N ARG A 233 -10.75 21.08 -5.06
CA ARG A 233 -10.94 22.36 -4.32
C ARG A 233 -11.90 22.19 -3.14
N MET A 234 -12.94 21.37 -3.25
CA MET A 234 -13.81 21.05 -2.12
C MET A 234 -13.01 20.45 -0.95
N TYR A 235 -12.15 19.46 -1.21
CA TYR A 235 -11.28 18.88 -0.19
C TYR A 235 -10.30 19.91 0.39
N ALA A 236 -9.68 20.74 -0.46
CA ALA A 236 -8.79 21.82 -0.01
C ALA A 236 -9.48 22.84 0.91
N LYS A 237 -10.80 23.00 0.78
CA LYS A 237 -11.64 23.87 1.64
C LYS A 237 -12.26 23.12 2.84
N GLY A 238 -11.83 21.89 3.07
CA GLY A 238 -12.21 21.10 4.24
C GLY A 238 -13.61 20.51 4.13
N ALA A 239 -14.02 20.03 2.94
CA ALA A 239 -15.26 19.28 2.76
C ALA A 239 -15.24 17.90 3.46
N LYS A 240 -14.05 17.32 3.70
CA LYS A 240 -13.91 16.02 4.38
C LYS A 240 -14.60 16.05 5.74
N GLY A 241 -15.52 15.11 5.97
CA GLY A 241 -16.31 15.03 7.20
C GLY A 241 -17.65 15.77 7.16
N TYR A 242 -17.98 16.47 6.07
CA TYR A 242 -19.25 17.19 5.89
C TYR A 242 -20.14 16.60 4.78
N PHE A 243 -19.87 15.35 4.41
CA PHE A 243 -20.75 14.49 3.64
C PHE A 243 -20.44 13.04 4.05
N ASP A 244 -21.42 12.17 3.91
CA ASP A 244 -21.27 10.73 4.19
C ASP A 244 -21.01 9.96 2.89
N ILE A 245 -21.51 10.47 1.77
CA ILE A 245 -21.47 9.83 0.44
C ILE A 245 -21.10 10.87 -0.62
N LEU A 246 -20.18 10.55 -1.52
CA LEU A 246 -19.90 11.40 -2.68
C LEU A 246 -20.88 11.06 -3.81
N ALA A 247 -21.68 12.03 -4.26
CA ALA A 247 -22.50 11.88 -5.45
C ALA A 247 -21.68 12.14 -6.72
N ALA A 248 -21.80 11.25 -7.70
CA ALA A 248 -21.14 11.39 -8.99
C ALA A 248 -22.07 11.04 -10.15
N LYS A 249 -21.75 11.54 -11.36
CA LYS A 249 -22.58 11.35 -12.56
C LYS A 249 -21.81 10.65 -13.70
N PRO A 250 -21.53 9.35 -13.63
CA PRO A 250 -20.71 8.66 -14.64
C PRO A 250 -21.51 8.40 -15.93
N TYR A 251 -21.70 9.44 -16.74
CA TYR A 251 -22.25 9.29 -18.09
C TYR A 251 -21.24 8.63 -19.03
N GLY A 252 -21.73 7.83 -19.97
CA GLY A 252 -20.89 7.12 -20.92
C GLY A 252 -20.44 7.94 -22.14
N PHE A 253 -21.12 9.05 -22.40
CA PHE A 253 -20.88 9.95 -23.53
C PHE A 253 -20.77 9.18 -24.87
N TRP A 254 -19.78 9.48 -25.71
CA TRP A 254 -19.58 8.89 -27.05
C TRP A 254 -18.88 7.51 -27.05
N THR A 255 -18.67 6.90 -25.89
CA THR A 255 -17.82 5.70 -25.76
C THR A 255 -18.55 4.54 -25.10
N GLY A 256 -18.06 3.32 -25.29
CA GLY A 256 -18.58 2.16 -24.60
C GLY A 256 -18.15 2.12 -23.12
N PRO A 257 -18.85 1.33 -22.28
CA PRO A 257 -18.50 1.17 -20.89
C PRO A 257 -17.11 0.57 -20.68
N ASP A 258 -16.51 -0.11 -21.66
CA ASP A 258 -15.17 -0.68 -21.59
C ASP A 258 -14.04 0.27 -22.04
N ASP A 259 -14.34 1.54 -22.35
CA ASP A 259 -13.28 2.52 -22.57
C ASP A 259 -12.51 2.76 -21.26
N ARG A 260 -11.33 2.14 -21.14
CA ARG A 260 -10.46 2.18 -19.94
C ARG A 260 -9.61 3.45 -19.83
N ARG A 261 -9.77 4.42 -20.73
CA ARG A 261 -9.04 5.70 -20.61
C ARG A 261 -9.58 6.46 -19.39
N VAL A 262 -8.69 6.82 -18.48
CA VAL A 262 -9.01 7.59 -17.28
C VAL A 262 -8.16 8.86 -17.32
N ASP A 263 -8.73 9.92 -17.88
CA ASP A 263 -8.03 11.18 -18.16
C ASP A 263 -8.97 12.38 -17.92
N PRO A 264 -8.52 13.45 -17.23
CA PRO A 264 -9.34 14.64 -16.98
C PRO A 264 -9.83 15.37 -18.24
N SER A 265 -9.24 15.14 -19.40
CA SER A 265 -9.66 15.71 -20.69
C SER A 265 -10.65 14.83 -21.47
N ILE A 266 -10.97 13.64 -20.96
CA ILE A 266 -11.86 12.68 -21.62
C ILE A 266 -13.15 12.51 -20.81
N LEU A 267 -14.29 12.61 -21.50
CA LEU A 267 -15.62 12.31 -20.98
C LEU A 267 -15.98 10.87 -21.34
N ASN A 268 -16.02 10.00 -20.34
CA ASN A 268 -16.44 8.60 -20.47
C ASN A 268 -16.83 8.03 -19.10
N PHE A 269 -17.32 6.79 -19.10
CA PHE A 269 -17.75 6.09 -17.88
C PHE A 269 -16.59 5.90 -16.87
N SER A 270 -15.39 5.59 -17.36
CA SER A 270 -14.21 5.33 -16.51
C SER A 270 -13.66 6.59 -15.83
N ARG A 271 -14.05 7.80 -16.27
CA ARG A 271 -13.66 9.07 -15.66
C ARG A 271 -13.93 9.12 -14.17
N LEU A 272 -14.98 8.44 -13.70
CA LEU A 272 -15.35 8.33 -12.28
C LEU A 272 -14.19 7.95 -11.37
N ILE A 273 -13.25 7.14 -11.87
CA ILE A 273 -12.07 6.69 -11.13
C ILE A 273 -11.21 7.88 -10.68
N LEU A 274 -11.19 9.00 -11.41
CA LEU A 274 -10.47 10.22 -11.00
C LEU A 274 -11.03 10.80 -9.71
N LEU A 275 -12.35 10.77 -9.52
CA LEU A 275 -12.97 11.24 -8.27
C LEU A 275 -12.57 10.33 -7.11
N ARG A 276 -12.58 9.01 -7.31
CA ARG A 276 -12.10 8.05 -6.30
C ARG A 276 -10.64 8.29 -5.94
N GLU A 277 -9.77 8.55 -6.91
CA GLU A 277 -8.35 8.86 -6.67
C GLU A 277 -8.15 10.14 -5.86
N ILE A 278 -9.00 11.17 -6.07
CA ILE A 278 -8.99 12.36 -5.22
C ILE A 278 -9.38 12.02 -3.78
N MET A 279 -10.42 11.19 -3.57
CA MET A 279 -10.81 10.74 -2.22
C MET A 279 -9.67 9.98 -1.54
N VAL A 280 -9.02 9.04 -2.25
CA VAL A 280 -7.87 8.28 -1.77
C VAL A 280 -6.72 9.21 -1.39
N LYS A 281 -6.39 10.19 -2.24
CA LYS A 281 -5.33 11.18 -1.97
C LYS A 281 -5.60 12.02 -0.72
N ASN A 282 -6.87 12.23 -0.36
CA ASN A 282 -7.29 12.97 0.83
C ASN A 282 -7.60 12.06 2.04
N ASN A 283 -7.17 10.79 2.00
CA ASN A 283 -7.41 9.78 3.03
C ASN A 283 -8.91 9.59 3.35
N ASP A 284 -9.77 9.69 2.34
CA ASP A 284 -11.23 9.53 2.46
C ASP A 284 -11.69 8.23 1.76
N VAL A 285 -10.97 7.14 2.05
CA VAL A 285 -11.19 5.84 1.39
C VAL A 285 -12.44 5.12 1.87
N ALA A 286 -12.91 5.43 3.08
CA ALA A 286 -14.04 4.76 3.72
C ALA A 286 -15.41 5.26 3.30
N ARG A 287 -15.48 6.44 2.67
CA ARG A 287 -16.75 6.95 2.14
C ARG A 287 -17.06 6.33 0.77
N PRO A 288 -18.29 5.87 0.54
CA PRO A 288 -18.70 5.37 -0.77
C PRO A 288 -18.92 6.51 -1.76
N ILE A 289 -18.85 6.17 -3.03
CA ILE A 289 -19.36 6.97 -4.14
C ILE A 289 -20.68 6.37 -4.58
N TRP A 290 -21.69 7.19 -4.85
CA TRP A 290 -22.94 6.77 -5.48
C TRP A 290 -23.07 7.43 -6.86
N ALA A 291 -23.44 6.65 -7.88
CA ALA A 291 -23.77 7.19 -9.18
C ALA A 291 -25.19 7.73 -9.14
N VAL A 292 -25.35 9.04 -8.95
CA VAL A 292 -26.66 9.70 -8.81
C VAL A 292 -27.33 9.98 -10.16
N ALA A 293 -26.58 9.89 -11.26
CA ALA A 293 -27.11 9.82 -12.61
C ALA A 293 -26.10 9.16 -13.54
N MET A 294 -26.51 8.15 -14.31
CA MET A 294 -25.66 7.49 -15.30
C MET A 294 -26.47 7.04 -16.53
N GLY A 295 -25.76 6.69 -17.59
CA GLY A 295 -26.34 6.09 -18.78
C GLY A 295 -25.78 6.65 -20.09
N TRP A 296 -26.41 6.21 -21.18
CA TRP A 296 -26.21 6.69 -22.54
C TRP A 296 -27.51 7.31 -23.04
N ASN A 297 -27.41 8.19 -24.03
CA ASN A 297 -28.56 8.85 -24.63
C ASN A 297 -28.90 8.19 -25.98
N ALA A 298 -30.18 8.03 -26.29
CA ALA A 298 -30.65 7.53 -27.58
C ALA A 298 -31.80 8.38 -28.12
N LEU A 299 -31.48 9.24 -29.08
CA LEU A 299 -32.43 10.04 -29.83
C LEU A 299 -32.92 9.28 -31.08
N PRO A 300 -34.15 9.54 -31.53
CA PRO A 300 -34.67 9.00 -32.79
C PRO A 300 -33.76 9.31 -33.98
N THR A 301 -33.72 8.44 -34.98
CA THR A 301 -32.89 8.62 -36.18
C THR A 301 -33.26 9.86 -37.00
N ASP A 302 -34.49 10.35 -36.86
CA ASP A 302 -35.04 11.53 -37.52
C ASP A 302 -35.03 12.79 -36.63
N TRP A 303 -34.32 12.76 -35.50
CA TRP A 303 -34.24 13.86 -34.53
C TRP A 303 -33.96 15.22 -35.19
N LYS A 304 -34.82 16.21 -34.88
CA LYS A 304 -34.73 17.60 -35.37
C LYS A 304 -34.42 18.63 -34.28
N GLY A 305 -34.32 18.20 -33.03
CA GLY A 305 -34.04 19.07 -31.90
C GLY A 305 -32.56 19.39 -31.73
N ARG A 306 -32.21 19.92 -30.56
CA ARG A 306 -30.81 20.27 -30.24
C ARG A 306 -29.93 19.01 -30.20
N PRO A 307 -28.67 19.07 -30.66
CA PRO A 307 -27.73 17.96 -30.52
C PRO A 307 -27.54 17.57 -29.05
N SER A 308 -27.45 16.26 -28.78
CA SER A 308 -27.17 15.76 -27.42
C SER A 308 -25.73 16.06 -27.01
N PRO A 309 -25.48 16.75 -25.88
CA PRO A 309 -24.15 16.93 -25.33
C PRO A 309 -23.55 15.64 -24.76
N TRP A 310 -24.36 14.59 -24.58
CA TRP A 310 -23.93 13.27 -24.09
C TRP A 310 -23.63 12.28 -25.24
N GLY A 311 -23.64 12.74 -26.49
CA GLY A 311 -23.68 11.85 -27.64
C GLY A 311 -25.05 11.20 -27.80
N THR A 312 -25.22 10.40 -28.86
CA THR A 312 -26.45 9.64 -29.09
C THR A 312 -26.12 8.34 -29.83
N ASP A 313 -26.81 7.26 -29.47
CA ASP A 313 -26.76 5.96 -30.13
C ASP A 313 -28.17 5.45 -30.45
N SER A 314 -28.29 4.27 -31.05
CA SER A 314 -29.59 3.58 -31.14
C SER A 314 -30.03 3.04 -29.77
N GLU A 315 -31.33 2.85 -29.57
CA GLU A 315 -31.84 2.30 -28.30
C GLU A 315 -31.24 0.95 -27.93
N ALA A 316 -30.98 0.08 -28.91
CA ALA A 316 -30.36 -1.22 -28.67
C ALA A 316 -28.93 -1.08 -28.10
N VAL A 317 -28.15 -0.13 -28.65
CA VAL A 317 -26.79 0.14 -28.17
C VAL A 317 -26.82 0.82 -26.80
N GLN A 318 -27.75 1.75 -26.57
CA GLN A 318 -27.97 2.37 -25.26
C GLN A 318 -28.29 1.32 -24.19
N ALA A 319 -29.20 0.39 -24.48
CA ALA A 319 -29.59 -0.69 -23.58
C ALA A 319 -28.39 -1.59 -23.23
N GLN A 320 -27.66 -2.05 -24.25
CA GLN A 320 -26.49 -2.90 -24.07
C GLN A 320 -25.40 -2.21 -23.24
N ARG A 321 -25.02 -0.98 -23.60
CA ARG A 321 -23.99 -0.22 -22.87
C ARG A 321 -24.39 0.05 -21.42
N THR A 322 -25.66 0.34 -21.16
CA THR A 322 -26.16 0.55 -19.80
C THR A 322 -26.01 -0.71 -18.96
N VAL A 323 -26.46 -1.88 -19.47
CA VAL A 323 -26.32 -3.16 -18.75
C VAL A 323 -24.86 -3.54 -18.53
N ASP A 324 -24.00 -3.37 -19.53
CA ASP A 324 -22.57 -3.67 -19.42
C ASP A 324 -21.87 -2.73 -18.42
N ALA A 325 -22.27 -1.46 -18.36
CA ALA A 325 -21.78 -0.51 -17.36
C ALA A 325 -22.17 -0.91 -15.92
N LEU A 326 -23.42 -1.33 -15.71
CA LEU A 326 -23.90 -1.80 -14.40
C LEU A 326 -23.11 -3.04 -13.95
N LYS A 327 -22.96 -4.03 -14.83
CA LYS A 327 -22.17 -5.24 -14.55
C LYS A 327 -20.70 -4.91 -14.25
N ARG A 328 -20.09 -4.04 -15.06
CA ARG A 328 -18.70 -3.62 -14.88
C ARG A 328 -18.51 -2.90 -13.54
N ALA A 329 -19.38 -1.95 -13.20
CA ALA A 329 -19.33 -1.22 -11.94
C ALA A 329 -19.39 -2.17 -10.73
N GLN A 330 -20.28 -3.16 -10.75
CA GLN A 330 -20.38 -4.15 -9.69
C GLN A 330 -19.13 -5.04 -9.61
N ALA A 331 -18.63 -5.51 -10.76
CA ALA A 331 -17.49 -6.43 -10.84
C ALA A 331 -16.12 -5.78 -10.61
N GLU A 332 -16.01 -4.45 -10.64
CA GLU A 332 -14.71 -3.75 -10.59
C GLU A 332 -14.59 -2.74 -9.45
N TRP A 333 -15.68 -2.07 -9.05
CA TRP A 333 -15.60 -0.87 -8.20
C TRP A 333 -16.30 -1.09 -6.85
N PRO A 334 -15.62 -1.71 -5.86
CA PRO A 334 -16.21 -1.96 -4.53
C PRO A 334 -16.52 -0.68 -3.74
N TRP A 335 -15.98 0.46 -4.16
CA TRP A 335 -16.27 1.79 -3.60
C TRP A 335 -17.50 2.48 -4.22
N LEU A 336 -18.07 1.93 -5.30
CA LEU A 336 -19.28 2.45 -5.95
C LEU A 336 -20.47 1.56 -5.58
N ASP A 337 -21.47 2.09 -4.88
CA ASP A 337 -22.58 1.28 -4.35
C ASP A 337 -23.89 1.44 -5.17
N VAL A 338 -24.64 2.53 -4.95
CA VAL A 338 -25.93 2.75 -5.64
C VAL A 338 -25.72 3.31 -7.06
N LEU A 339 -26.49 2.77 -8.02
CA LEU A 339 -26.40 3.06 -9.45
C LEU A 339 -27.76 3.59 -9.97
N ILE A 340 -27.88 4.92 -10.06
CA ILE A 340 -29.09 5.60 -10.55
C ILE A 340 -28.99 5.83 -12.06
N ILE A 341 -29.86 5.16 -12.82
CA ILE A 341 -30.02 5.40 -14.25
C ILE A 341 -30.79 6.70 -14.45
N ASN A 342 -30.31 7.56 -15.36
CA ASN A 342 -30.90 8.87 -15.56
C ASN A 342 -32.26 8.77 -16.25
N GLY A 343 -33.34 9.12 -15.55
CA GLY A 343 -34.65 9.45 -16.14
C GLY A 343 -35.56 8.26 -16.40
N LEU A 344 -36.51 8.01 -15.50
CA LEU A 344 -37.65 7.13 -15.81
C LEU A 344 -38.47 7.75 -16.95
N ARG A 345 -38.82 9.04 -16.79
CA ARG A 345 -39.56 9.91 -17.72
C ARG A 345 -39.14 11.37 -17.48
N PHE A 346 -39.39 12.23 -18.47
CA PHE A 346 -39.22 13.69 -18.36
C PHE A 346 -40.51 14.41 -18.79
N PRO A 347 -41.53 14.48 -17.91
CA PRO A 347 -42.89 14.90 -18.28
C PRO A 347 -42.99 16.30 -18.89
N THR A 348 -42.14 17.23 -18.45
CA THR A 348 -42.16 18.64 -18.88
C THR A 348 -41.04 19.02 -19.82
N ALA A 349 -40.18 18.08 -20.23
CA ALA A 349 -39.09 18.38 -21.17
C ALA A 349 -39.67 18.79 -22.52
N ALA A 350 -39.08 19.82 -23.15
CA ALA A 350 -39.51 20.25 -24.48
C ALA A 350 -39.33 19.13 -25.52
N PRO A 351 -40.14 19.06 -26.58
CA PRO A 351 -40.02 18.02 -27.61
C PRO A 351 -38.66 17.97 -28.31
N ASP A 352 -37.95 19.10 -28.35
CA ASP A 352 -36.63 19.26 -28.97
C ASP A 352 -35.46 19.18 -27.96
N ASP A 353 -35.74 18.80 -26.71
CA ASP A 353 -34.73 18.64 -25.66
C ASP A 353 -34.07 17.25 -25.72
N PRO A 354 -32.74 17.18 -25.89
CA PRO A 354 -32.04 15.90 -25.97
C PRO A 354 -32.10 15.06 -24.68
N VAL A 355 -32.49 15.62 -23.53
CA VAL A 355 -32.66 14.86 -22.28
C VAL A 355 -33.67 13.72 -22.43
N ARG A 356 -34.65 13.86 -23.33
CA ARG A 356 -35.64 12.82 -23.66
C ARG A 356 -34.99 11.53 -24.16
N GLY A 357 -33.79 11.61 -24.74
CA GLY A 357 -33.03 10.44 -25.16
C GLY A 357 -32.64 9.49 -24.02
N PHE A 358 -32.67 9.93 -22.76
CA PHE A 358 -32.41 9.09 -21.59
C PHE A 358 -33.63 8.35 -21.05
N ALA A 359 -34.85 8.81 -21.37
CA ALA A 359 -36.08 8.29 -20.77
C ALA A 359 -36.18 6.77 -20.93
N LEU A 360 -36.52 6.07 -19.85
CA LEU A 360 -36.73 4.61 -19.84
C LEU A 360 -38.13 4.22 -20.33
N LEU A 361 -39.11 5.10 -20.15
CA LEU A 361 -40.45 4.98 -20.68
C LEU A 361 -40.69 6.11 -21.69
N ASP A 362 -41.48 5.86 -22.73
CA ASP A 362 -41.94 6.92 -23.61
C ASP A 362 -43.08 7.76 -23.00
N ASP A 363 -43.60 8.72 -23.77
CA ASP A 363 -44.69 9.59 -23.33
C ASP A 363 -46.00 8.82 -23.06
N ASN A 364 -46.16 7.62 -23.64
CA ASN A 364 -47.32 6.73 -23.47
C ASN A 364 -47.13 5.70 -22.33
N PHE A 365 -46.03 5.79 -21.58
CA PHE A 365 -45.61 4.83 -20.55
C PHE A 365 -45.20 3.46 -21.10
N GLU A 366 -44.89 3.36 -22.39
CA GLU A 366 -44.38 2.12 -22.97
C GLU A 366 -42.89 1.95 -22.64
N PRO A 367 -42.47 0.77 -22.14
CA PRO A 367 -41.07 0.48 -21.88
C PRO A 367 -40.18 0.55 -23.11
N ARG A 368 -39.11 1.37 -23.04
CA ARG A 368 -38.06 1.41 -24.06
C ARG A 368 -37.05 0.28 -23.85
N SER A 369 -36.15 0.10 -24.83
CA SER A 369 -35.19 -1.01 -24.83
C SER A 369 -34.34 -1.09 -23.57
N THR A 370 -33.88 0.06 -23.06
CA THR A 370 -33.07 0.13 -21.82
C THR A 370 -33.86 -0.26 -20.57
N TYR A 371 -35.14 0.13 -20.46
CA TYR A 371 -35.99 -0.33 -19.34
C TYR A 371 -36.06 -1.85 -19.30
N ARG A 372 -36.36 -2.47 -20.45
CA ARG A 372 -36.52 -3.94 -20.54
C ARG A 372 -35.21 -4.65 -20.22
N ALA A 373 -34.08 -4.13 -20.70
CA ALA A 373 -32.77 -4.70 -20.44
C ALA A 373 -32.37 -4.61 -18.95
N VAL A 374 -32.62 -3.47 -18.31
CA VAL A 374 -32.35 -3.30 -16.87
C VAL A 374 -33.33 -4.12 -16.03
N GLN A 375 -34.61 -4.20 -16.40
CA GLN A 375 -35.59 -5.04 -15.75
C GLN A 375 -35.17 -6.52 -15.78
N ALA A 376 -34.65 -7.00 -16.91
CA ALA A 376 -34.14 -8.36 -17.03
C ALA A 376 -32.89 -8.60 -16.15
N LEU A 377 -32.07 -7.58 -15.91
CA LEU A 377 -30.93 -7.66 -14.99
C LEU A 377 -31.39 -7.65 -13.52
N ALA A 378 -32.26 -6.70 -13.15
CA ALA A 378 -32.72 -6.49 -11.78
C ALA A 378 -33.59 -7.64 -11.22
N ARG A 379 -34.21 -8.44 -12.09
CA ARG A 379 -34.99 -9.63 -11.71
C ARG A 379 -34.15 -10.89 -11.50
N GLN A 380 -32.85 -10.86 -11.80
CA GLN A 380 -31.97 -12.00 -11.54
C GLN A 380 -31.78 -12.18 -10.03
N PRO A 381 -31.56 -13.42 -9.54
CA PRO A 381 -31.17 -13.64 -8.16
C PRO A 381 -29.95 -12.80 -7.81
N LEU A 382 -29.95 -12.20 -6.62
CA LEU A 382 -28.84 -11.37 -6.17
C LEU A 382 -27.58 -12.25 -6.02
N VAL A 383 -26.54 -11.92 -6.79
CA VAL A 383 -25.19 -12.48 -6.68
C VAL A 383 -24.31 -11.39 -6.12
N ALA A 384 -23.57 -11.67 -5.05
CA ALA A 384 -22.61 -10.73 -4.49
C ALA A 384 -21.39 -10.59 -5.42
N ASP A 385 -21.27 -9.47 -6.10
CA ASP A 385 -20.05 -9.09 -6.83
C ASP A 385 -18.99 -8.51 -5.87
N VAL A 386 -17.90 -7.96 -6.41
CA VAL A 386 -16.78 -7.40 -5.65
C VAL A 386 -17.23 -6.28 -4.70
N GLY A 387 -17.00 -6.46 -3.39
CA GLY A 387 -17.46 -5.51 -2.37
C GLY A 387 -17.58 -6.12 -0.98
N ARG A 388 -17.67 -5.24 0.04
CA ARG A 388 -17.88 -5.62 1.45
C ARG A 388 -19.36 -5.67 1.72
N TYR A 389 -19.82 -6.71 2.40
CA TYR A 389 -21.24 -6.91 2.68
C TYR A 389 -21.45 -7.13 4.16
N ALA A 390 -22.44 -6.43 4.71
CA ALA A 390 -22.93 -6.65 6.07
C ALA A 390 -23.66 -8.01 6.16
N PRO A 391 -23.75 -8.62 7.35
CA PRO A 391 -24.40 -9.91 7.52
C PRO A 391 -25.93 -9.87 7.31
N ASN A 392 -26.55 -8.69 7.28
CA ASN A 392 -27.97 -8.51 6.95
C ASN A 392 -28.25 -8.32 5.45
N THR A 393 -27.26 -8.57 4.58
CA THR A 393 -27.44 -8.49 3.12
C THR A 393 -28.33 -9.62 2.60
N HIS A 394 -29.12 -9.34 1.56
CA HIS A 394 -29.94 -10.35 0.87
C HIS A 394 -29.10 -11.38 0.09
N ALA A 395 -27.78 -11.16 -0.04
CA ALA A 395 -26.88 -12.13 -0.66
C ALA A 395 -26.58 -13.34 0.25
N ILE A 396 -26.89 -13.26 1.56
CA ILE A 396 -26.78 -14.38 2.49
C ILE A 396 -28.17 -14.99 2.70
N ILE A 397 -28.27 -16.29 2.53
CA ILE A 397 -29.45 -17.08 2.87
C ILE A 397 -29.12 -17.85 4.13
N TYR A 398 -29.75 -17.48 5.24
CA TYR A 398 -29.60 -18.15 6.53
C TYR A 398 -30.64 -19.25 6.72
N SER A 399 -30.25 -20.31 7.42
CA SER A 399 -31.20 -21.21 8.10
C SER A 399 -31.88 -20.50 9.28
N PRO A 400 -33.02 -21.01 9.79
CA PRO A 400 -33.78 -20.38 10.88
C PRO A 400 -33.02 -20.16 12.19
N ASP A 401 -31.91 -20.89 12.39
CA ASP A 401 -31.12 -20.86 13.64
C ASP A 401 -30.17 -19.64 13.74
N TRP A 402 -30.10 -18.81 12.69
CA TRP A 402 -29.36 -17.55 12.72
C TRP A 402 -30.29 -16.37 12.98
N ALA A 403 -29.89 -15.49 13.90
CA ALA A 403 -30.61 -14.28 14.26
C ALA A 403 -29.70 -13.04 14.28
N PRO A 404 -30.23 -11.84 13.99
CA PRO A 404 -29.50 -10.60 14.20
C PRO A 404 -29.21 -10.37 15.69
N VAL A 405 -28.08 -9.72 15.99
CA VAL A 405 -27.72 -9.32 17.35
C VAL A 405 -28.14 -7.86 17.57
N ASP A 406 -29.16 -7.65 18.39
CA ASP A 406 -29.61 -6.31 18.80
C ASP A 406 -28.80 -5.81 20.02
N GLU A 407 -27.57 -5.36 19.79
CA GLU A 407 -26.78 -4.65 20.81
C GLU A 407 -26.48 -3.21 20.40
N ALA A 408 -27.01 -2.25 21.17
CA ALA A 408 -26.89 -0.81 20.89
C ALA A 408 -25.45 -0.24 20.94
N SER A 409 -24.46 -1.06 21.33
CA SER A 409 -23.05 -0.67 21.47
C SER A 409 -22.16 -1.10 20.30
N ILE A 410 -22.71 -1.72 19.25
CA ILE A 410 -21.94 -2.21 18.10
C ILE A 410 -22.35 -1.44 16.85
N ASP A 411 -21.39 -0.73 16.24
CA ASP A 411 -21.63 0.12 15.06
C ASP A 411 -21.92 -0.69 13.77
N ASP A 412 -21.47 -1.95 13.70
CA ASP A 412 -21.68 -2.85 12.55
C ASP A 412 -22.72 -3.95 12.88
N PRO A 413 -23.67 -4.25 11.98
CA PRO A 413 -24.64 -5.32 12.19
C PRO A 413 -23.95 -6.68 12.34
N LEU A 414 -24.43 -7.50 13.29
CA LEU A 414 -23.92 -8.85 13.55
C LEU A 414 -25.05 -9.89 13.47
N TYR A 415 -24.71 -11.11 13.06
CA TYR A 415 -25.60 -12.27 13.10
C TYR A 415 -24.99 -13.36 13.98
N ARG A 416 -25.82 -14.00 14.80
CA ARG A 416 -25.43 -15.07 15.71
C ARG A 416 -26.30 -16.30 15.52
N SER A 417 -25.68 -17.48 15.54
CA SER A 417 -26.35 -18.74 15.82
C SER A 417 -25.86 -19.24 17.17
N ASP A 418 -26.75 -19.82 17.97
CA ASP A 418 -26.47 -20.49 19.24
C ASP A 418 -26.68 -22.01 19.16
N HIS A 419 -26.86 -22.55 17.94
CA HIS A 419 -27.14 -23.96 17.67
C HIS A 419 -26.10 -24.58 16.75
N GLY A 420 -25.58 -25.75 17.15
CA GLY A 420 -24.81 -26.62 16.27
C GLY A 420 -25.68 -27.18 15.14
N GLY A 421 -25.25 -27.00 13.90
CA GLY A 421 -25.94 -27.46 12.69
C GLY A 421 -26.54 -26.33 11.85
N ALA A 422 -26.54 -25.09 12.35
CA ALA A 422 -27.03 -23.93 11.62
C ALA A 422 -26.22 -23.71 10.34
N GLU A 423 -26.92 -23.54 9.22
CA GLU A 423 -26.35 -23.34 7.88
C GLU A 423 -26.57 -21.93 7.35
N LEU A 424 -25.67 -21.48 6.48
CA LEU A 424 -25.88 -20.33 5.60
C LEU A 424 -25.27 -20.59 4.22
N THR A 425 -25.80 -19.89 3.21
CA THR A 425 -25.32 -19.94 1.82
C THR A 425 -25.14 -18.55 1.25
N ILE A 426 -24.06 -18.34 0.48
CA ILE A 426 -23.76 -17.08 -0.22
C ILE A 426 -23.47 -17.38 -1.69
N ARG A 427 -24.22 -16.72 -2.58
CA ARG A 427 -23.91 -16.69 -4.02
C ARG A 427 -23.05 -15.48 -4.33
N PHE A 428 -21.88 -15.69 -4.91
CA PHE A 428 -20.95 -14.60 -5.21
C PHE A 428 -20.27 -14.77 -6.56
N ARG A 429 -19.78 -13.68 -7.13
CA ARG A 429 -18.96 -13.66 -8.34
C ARG A 429 -17.64 -12.95 -8.07
N GLY A 430 -16.54 -13.67 -8.27
CA GLY A 430 -15.20 -13.16 -8.07
C GLY A 430 -14.20 -14.30 -7.94
N THR A 431 -12.93 -13.95 -7.77
CA THR A 431 -11.84 -14.95 -7.66
C THR A 431 -11.53 -15.33 -6.22
N GLY A 432 -12.20 -14.71 -5.24
CA GLY A 432 -11.99 -15.01 -3.84
C GLY A 432 -13.09 -14.45 -2.94
N ILE A 433 -13.13 -14.97 -1.72
CA ILE A 433 -14.09 -14.59 -0.69
C ILE A 433 -13.44 -14.63 0.69
N GLU A 434 -13.74 -13.61 1.49
CA GLU A 434 -13.34 -13.48 2.88
C GLU A 434 -14.57 -13.43 3.78
N MET A 435 -14.46 -13.96 4.99
CA MET A 435 -15.50 -13.97 6.00
C MET A 435 -15.06 -13.20 7.22
N PHE A 436 -15.91 -12.32 7.75
CA PHE A 436 -15.65 -11.65 9.02
C PHE A 436 -16.31 -12.44 10.14
N VAL A 437 -15.51 -13.02 11.04
CA VAL A 437 -15.98 -13.75 12.24
C VAL A 437 -15.50 -13.11 13.54
N LEU A 438 -16.31 -13.18 14.59
CA LEU A 438 -15.92 -12.67 15.92
C LEU A 438 -15.00 -13.68 16.62
N ARG A 439 -13.83 -13.23 17.08
CA ARG A 439 -12.91 -14.07 17.85
C ARG A 439 -13.39 -14.24 19.29
N GLN A 440 -14.09 -15.33 19.54
CA GLN A 440 -14.50 -15.80 20.87
C GLN A 440 -14.53 -17.33 20.89
N PRO A 441 -14.59 -17.99 22.05
CA PRO A 441 -14.94 -19.40 22.10
C PRO A 441 -16.24 -19.63 21.32
N SER A 442 -16.15 -20.36 20.20
CA SER A 442 -17.24 -20.47 19.23
C SER A 442 -17.39 -21.91 18.73
N ALA A 443 -18.53 -22.19 18.11
CA ALA A 443 -18.68 -23.34 17.24
C ALA A 443 -17.62 -23.32 16.14
N ARG A 444 -17.24 -24.51 15.68
CA ARG A 444 -16.44 -24.69 14.47
C ARG A 444 -17.32 -24.45 13.26
N LEU A 445 -16.74 -23.85 12.23
CA LEU A 445 -17.40 -23.54 10.97
C LEU A 445 -16.90 -24.51 9.89
N LEU A 446 -17.75 -25.42 9.42
CA LEU A 446 -17.49 -26.23 8.23
C LEU A 446 -17.78 -25.40 6.97
N VAL A 447 -16.92 -25.50 5.97
CA VAL A 447 -16.92 -24.60 4.80
C VAL A 447 -16.83 -25.41 3.51
N TRP A 448 -17.65 -25.07 2.52
CA TRP A 448 -17.59 -25.60 1.15
C TRP A 448 -17.71 -24.46 0.14
N ILE A 449 -17.03 -24.60 -0.99
CA ILE A 449 -17.23 -23.74 -2.16
C ILE A 449 -17.53 -24.65 -3.34
N ASP A 450 -18.65 -24.42 -4.02
CA ASP A 450 -19.16 -25.24 -5.14
C ASP A 450 -19.24 -26.74 -4.79
N ASP A 451 -19.74 -27.03 -3.59
CA ASP A 451 -19.84 -28.37 -3.00
C ASP A 451 -18.51 -29.12 -2.86
N GLN A 452 -17.37 -28.42 -2.93
CA GLN A 452 -16.04 -28.96 -2.72
C GLN A 452 -15.39 -28.40 -1.43
N PRO A 453 -14.55 -29.19 -0.75
CA PRO A 453 -13.68 -28.68 0.31
C PRO A 453 -12.75 -27.59 -0.20
N VAL A 454 -12.46 -26.61 0.64
CA VAL A 454 -11.65 -25.44 0.33
C VAL A 454 -10.17 -25.73 0.62
N ASP A 455 -9.33 -25.65 -0.41
CA ASP A 455 -7.91 -26.04 -0.34
C ASP A 455 -7.07 -25.25 0.65
N ARG A 456 -7.44 -23.99 0.94
CA ARG A 456 -6.70 -23.11 1.85
C ARG A 456 -6.96 -23.41 3.33
N LEU A 457 -8.03 -24.15 3.64
CA LEU A 457 -8.48 -24.41 5.00
C LEU A 457 -8.00 -25.78 5.51
N PRO A 458 -7.76 -25.94 6.82
CA PRO A 458 -7.50 -27.25 7.39
C PRO A 458 -8.69 -28.17 7.15
N ARG A 459 -8.41 -29.46 6.97
CA ARG A 459 -9.43 -30.49 6.77
C ARG A 459 -9.55 -31.36 8.00
N ASP A 460 -10.78 -31.74 8.33
CA ASP A 460 -11.04 -32.68 9.41
C ASP A 460 -10.79 -34.14 8.96
N SER A 461 -11.06 -35.10 9.86
CA SER A 461 -10.89 -36.52 9.57
C SER A 461 -11.80 -37.07 8.45
N SER A 462 -12.86 -36.33 8.09
CA SER A 462 -13.77 -36.67 6.99
C SER A 462 -13.40 -35.98 5.67
N GLY A 463 -12.36 -35.13 5.67
CA GLY A 463 -11.90 -34.39 4.51
C GLY A 463 -12.62 -33.07 4.27
N VAL A 464 -13.50 -32.64 5.19
CA VAL A 464 -14.24 -31.38 5.12
C VAL A 464 -13.37 -30.23 5.64
N SER A 465 -13.34 -29.11 4.92
CA SER A 465 -12.63 -27.90 5.33
C SER A 465 -13.35 -27.19 6.48
N PHE A 466 -12.60 -26.68 7.44
CA PHE A 466 -13.16 -25.99 8.60
C PHE A 466 -12.38 -24.76 9.06
N VAL A 467 -13.02 -23.95 9.90
CA VAL A 467 -12.46 -22.79 10.60
C VAL A 467 -12.77 -22.90 12.09
N ASP A 468 -11.74 -22.71 12.92
CA ASP A 468 -11.81 -22.58 14.37
C ASP A 468 -11.53 -21.12 14.74
N ALA A 469 -12.56 -20.30 14.98
CA ALA A 469 -12.39 -18.84 15.16
C ALA A 469 -11.62 -18.47 16.44
N ASP A 470 -11.68 -19.31 17.47
CA ASP A 470 -10.96 -19.19 18.74
C ASP A 470 -9.42 -19.28 18.56
N LYS A 471 -8.95 -19.98 17.54
CA LYS A 471 -7.52 -20.18 17.25
C LYS A 471 -6.89 -19.08 16.39
N LEU A 472 -7.66 -18.10 15.93
CA LEU A 472 -7.15 -17.02 15.08
C LEU A 472 -6.31 -16.00 15.90
N PRO A 473 -5.26 -15.39 15.31
CA PRO A 473 -4.44 -14.37 15.99
C PRO A 473 -5.16 -13.00 16.12
N GLY A 474 -4.83 -12.20 17.14
CA GLY A 474 -5.42 -10.85 17.37
C GLY A 474 -6.66 -10.84 18.28
N GLN A 475 -7.27 -9.71 18.67
CA GLN A 475 -8.52 -9.67 19.47
C GLN A 475 -9.67 -9.02 18.67
N GLY A 476 -10.91 -9.49 18.85
CA GLY A 476 -12.12 -8.90 18.25
C GLY A 476 -12.54 -9.50 16.91
N MET A 477 -13.17 -8.69 16.06
CA MET A 477 -13.61 -9.07 14.71
C MET A 477 -12.39 -9.37 13.82
N THR A 478 -12.36 -10.51 13.16
CA THR A 478 -11.24 -10.88 12.27
C THR A 478 -11.74 -11.31 10.90
N SER A 479 -10.97 -10.97 9.84
CA SER A 479 -11.19 -11.47 8.49
C SER A 479 -10.50 -12.83 8.32
N ILE A 480 -11.17 -13.76 7.65
CA ILE A 480 -10.63 -15.04 7.21
C ILE A 480 -10.75 -15.11 5.70
N ILE A 481 -9.63 -15.28 5.01
CA ILE A 481 -9.62 -15.55 3.58
C ILE A 481 -10.01 -17.02 3.39
N LEU A 482 -11.19 -17.27 2.85
CA LEU A 482 -11.65 -18.63 2.54
C LEU A 482 -11.01 -19.09 1.21
N ALA A 483 -11.06 -18.26 0.18
CA ALA A 483 -10.45 -18.55 -1.12
C ALA A 483 -9.93 -17.27 -1.82
N ASP A 484 -8.89 -17.40 -2.65
CA ASP A 484 -8.29 -16.30 -3.42
C ASP A 484 -7.80 -16.71 -4.83
N THR A 485 -8.09 -17.93 -5.28
CA THR A 485 -7.66 -18.46 -6.58
C THR A 485 -8.79 -19.10 -7.39
N LEU A 486 -10.04 -18.72 -7.12
CA LEU A 486 -11.20 -19.23 -7.85
C LEU A 486 -11.22 -18.67 -9.29
N PRO A 487 -11.79 -19.40 -10.26
CA PRO A 487 -12.13 -18.82 -11.56
C PRO A 487 -12.96 -17.54 -11.40
N ASP A 488 -12.88 -16.61 -12.34
CA ASP A 488 -13.68 -15.37 -12.30
C ASP A 488 -15.11 -15.63 -12.79
N THR A 489 -15.84 -16.46 -12.03
CA THR A 489 -17.20 -16.95 -12.33
C THR A 489 -18.11 -16.82 -11.11
N GLU A 490 -19.36 -17.26 -11.22
CA GLU A 490 -20.25 -17.38 -10.07
C GLU A 490 -19.92 -18.64 -9.26
N HIS A 491 -19.97 -18.52 -7.95
CA HIS A 491 -19.65 -19.54 -6.96
C HIS A 491 -20.69 -19.56 -5.83
N VAL A 492 -20.80 -20.71 -5.17
CA VAL A 492 -21.68 -20.89 -4.00
C VAL A 492 -20.83 -21.27 -2.79
N LEU A 493 -20.78 -20.38 -1.81
CA LEU A 493 -20.22 -20.67 -0.49
C LEU A 493 -21.32 -21.24 0.40
N ARG A 494 -21.09 -22.43 0.97
CA ARG A 494 -21.94 -23.02 2.02
C ARG A 494 -21.14 -23.13 3.31
N LEU A 495 -21.79 -22.80 4.42
CA LEU A 495 -21.16 -22.76 5.73
C LEU A 495 -22.10 -23.40 6.76
N GLN A 496 -21.57 -24.27 7.62
CA GLN A 496 -22.34 -24.96 8.66
C GLN A 496 -21.61 -24.89 10.00
N THR A 497 -22.33 -24.58 11.06
CA THR A 497 -21.81 -24.60 12.43
C THR A 497 -21.80 -26.02 12.98
N VAL A 498 -20.77 -26.39 13.74
CA VAL A 498 -20.73 -27.64 14.53
C VAL A 498 -20.16 -27.38 15.91
N PRO A 499 -20.68 -28.04 16.97
CA PRO A 499 -20.20 -27.83 18.34
C PRO A 499 -18.69 -28.06 18.45
N TRP A 500 -17.99 -27.14 19.13
CA TRP A 500 -16.54 -27.19 19.29
C TRP A 500 -16.12 -26.74 20.69
N LEU A 501 -15.37 -27.60 21.39
CA LEU A 501 -14.94 -27.39 22.78
C LEU A 501 -16.08 -26.98 23.74
N GLY A 502 -17.29 -27.52 23.51
CA GLY A 502 -18.48 -27.21 24.31
C GLY A 502 -19.19 -25.91 23.93
N ASN A 503 -18.73 -25.19 22.91
CA ASN A 503 -19.40 -24.00 22.37
C ASN A 503 -20.21 -24.35 21.13
N GLU A 504 -21.44 -23.87 21.07
CA GLU A 504 -22.34 -23.98 19.91
C GLU A 504 -22.57 -22.63 19.21
N THR A 505 -22.08 -21.55 19.80
CA THR A 505 -22.32 -20.19 19.32
C THR A 505 -21.34 -19.80 18.21
N ALA A 506 -21.84 -19.22 17.11
CA ALA A 506 -21.04 -18.57 16.09
C ALA A 506 -21.56 -17.17 15.80
N THR A 507 -20.66 -16.20 15.61
CA THR A 507 -21.03 -14.79 15.33
C THR A 507 -20.29 -14.26 14.10
N LEU A 508 -21.05 -13.65 13.19
CA LEU A 508 -20.59 -13.15 11.89
C LEU A 508 -20.81 -11.65 11.78
N GLY A 509 -19.84 -10.96 11.19
CA GLY A 509 -19.91 -9.54 10.85
C GLY A 509 -19.96 -9.28 9.34
N GLY A 510 -20.27 -10.32 8.55
CA GLY A 510 -20.45 -10.22 7.10
C GLY A 510 -19.33 -10.89 6.31
N PHE A 511 -19.19 -10.51 5.03
CA PHE A 511 -18.19 -11.09 4.12
C PHE A 511 -17.69 -10.06 3.11
N ALA A 512 -16.65 -10.44 2.38
CA ALA A 512 -16.01 -9.64 1.34
C ALA A 512 -15.75 -10.50 0.11
N VAL A 513 -16.14 -10.03 -1.07
CA VAL A 513 -15.82 -10.67 -2.34
C VAL A 513 -14.68 -9.90 -3.00
N VAL A 514 -13.66 -10.63 -3.44
CA VAL A 514 -12.46 -10.06 -4.07
C VAL A 514 -12.30 -10.57 -5.49
N ARG A 515 -11.67 -9.74 -6.32
CA ARG A 515 -11.34 -10.08 -7.70
C ARG A 515 -9.89 -9.78 -7.98
N ILE A 516 -9.14 -10.82 -8.33
CA ILE A 516 -7.75 -10.76 -8.69
C ILE A 516 -7.68 -10.88 -10.21
N VAL A 517 -7.34 -9.77 -10.87
CA VAL A 517 -7.16 -9.77 -12.33
C VAL A 517 -5.91 -10.57 -12.67
N SER A 518 -6.10 -11.69 -13.36
CA SER A 518 -5.02 -12.59 -13.78
C SER A 518 -3.93 -11.85 -14.57
N ALA A 519 -2.70 -11.95 -14.08
CA ALA A 519 -1.51 -11.45 -14.77
C ALA A 519 -0.89 -12.50 -15.72
N THR A 520 -1.62 -13.56 -16.11
CA THR A 520 -1.09 -14.66 -16.96
C THR A 520 -0.46 -14.16 -18.25
N TRP A 521 -1.08 -13.19 -18.92
CA TRP A 521 -0.50 -12.59 -20.13
C TRP A 521 0.79 -11.80 -19.85
N MET A 522 0.90 -11.17 -18.67
CA MET A 522 2.18 -10.63 -18.23
C MET A 522 3.18 -11.77 -18.07
N PHE A 523 2.84 -12.88 -17.42
CA PHE A 523 3.76 -14.02 -17.24
C PHE A 523 4.24 -14.61 -18.58
N VAL A 524 3.38 -14.67 -19.60
CA VAL A 524 3.80 -15.03 -20.97
C VAL A 524 4.76 -13.99 -21.54
N GLY A 525 4.47 -12.69 -21.40
CA GLY A 525 5.38 -11.60 -21.79
C GLY A 525 6.73 -11.65 -21.05
N TRP A 526 6.71 -11.95 -19.76
CA TRP A 526 7.88 -12.20 -18.91
C TRP A 526 8.67 -13.40 -19.41
N GLY A 527 8.00 -14.49 -19.78
CA GLY A 527 8.62 -15.69 -20.35
C GLY A 527 9.29 -15.43 -21.70
N LEU A 528 8.62 -14.72 -22.62
CA LEU A 528 9.19 -14.34 -23.91
C LEU A 528 10.39 -13.40 -23.76
N LEU A 529 10.34 -12.49 -22.81
CA LEU A 529 11.45 -11.58 -22.51
C LEU A 529 12.60 -12.30 -21.80
N ALA A 530 12.31 -13.23 -20.88
CA ALA A 530 13.32 -14.09 -20.28
C ALA A 530 14.01 -14.96 -21.34
N LEU A 531 13.24 -15.53 -22.28
CA LEU A 531 13.77 -16.25 -23.43
C LEU A 531 14.63 -15.33 -24.31
N GLY A 532 14.18 -14.11 -24.60
CA GLY A 532 14.96 -13.12 -25.34
C GLY A 532 16.27 -12.74 -24.64
N ILE A 533 16.24 -12.55 -23.32
CA ILE A 533 17.43 -12.32 -22.50
C ILE A 533 18.35 -13.52 -22.50
N LEU A 534 17.82 -14.75 -22.37
CA LEU A 534 18.60 -15.99 -22.44
C LEU A 534 19.26 -16.17 -23.81
N LEU A 535 18.57 -15.84 -24.90
CA LEU A 535 19.13 -15.83 -26.25
C LEU A 535 20.21 -14.75 -26.41
N CYS A 536 20.01 -13.56 -25.85
CA CYS A 536 21.04 -12.52 -25.79
C CYS A 536 22.26 -12.97 -24.97
N LEU A 537 22.06 -13.58 -23.81
CA LEU A 537 23.11 -14.10 -22.94
C LEU A 537 23.87 -15.26 -23.59
N ALA A 538 23.17 -16.17 -24.25
CA ALA A 538 23.77 -17.25 -25.02
C ALA A 538 24.56 -16.68 -26.21
N GLY A 539 24.02 -15.68 -26.90
CA GLY A 539 24.73 -14.94 -27.95
C GLY A 539 26.01 -14.27 -27.41
N VAL A 540 25.92 -13.57 -26.27
CA VAL A 540 27.07 -12.97 -25.59
C VAL A 540 28.06 -14.03 -25.12
N ALA A 541 27.62 -15.16 -24.57
CA ALA A 541 28.49 -16.26 -24.13
C ALA A 541 29.20 -16.95 -25.30
N VAL A 542 28.56 -17.03 -26.48
CA VAL A 542 29.15 -17.54 -27.72
C VAL A 542 30.11 -16.53 -28.36
N LEU A 543 29.89 -15.24 -28.14
CA LEU A 543 30.73 -14.14 -28.62
C LEU A 543 31.88 -13.78 -27.66
N MET A 544 31.73 -14.01 -26.35
CA MET A 544 32.68 -13.67 -25.28
C MET A 544 34.07 -14.32 -25.41
N PRO A 545 34.20 -15.62 -25.74
CA PRO A 545 35.50 -16.24 -26.00
C PRO A 545 36.19 -15.69 -27.25
N ARG A 546 35.42 -15.05 -28.15
CA ARG A 546 35.91 -14.47 -29.41
C ARG A 546 36.25 -12.98 -29.27
N LEU A 547 35.97 -12.39 -28.11
CA LEU A 547 36.43 -11.06 -27.73
C LEU A 547 37.86 -11.16 -27.20
N PRO A 548 38.80 -10.32 -27.67
CA PRO A 548 40.13 -10.23 -27.08
C PRO A 548 40.03 -9.65 -25.66
N TRP A 549 39.98 -10.52 -24.64
CA TRP A 549 39.98 -10.15 -23.21
C TRP A 549 41.05 -9.12 -22.78
N PRO A 550 42.28 -9.15 -23.33
CA PRO A 550 43.26 -8.09 -23.06
C PRO A 550 42.76 -6.69 -23.44
N ASP A 551 41.88 -6.57 -24.43
CA ASP A 551 41.34 -5.28 -24.88
C ASP A 551 40.16 -4.81 -24.00
N TRP A 552 39.42 -5.74 -23.36
CA TRP A 552 38.31 -5.40 -22.45
C TRP A 552 38.81 -4.85 -21.11
N ASP A 553 39.73 -5.56 -20.45
CA ASP A 553 40.32 -5.07 -19.20
C ASP A 553 41.08 -3.76 -19.45
N LEU A 554 41.75 -3.62 -20.60
CA LEU A 554 42.40 -2.37 -20.99
C LEU A 554 41.41 -1.23 -21.29
N ALA A 555 40.22 -1.54 -21.81
CA ALA A 555 39.16 -0.55 -22.05
C ALA A 555 38.51 -0.09 -20.74
N VAL A 556 38.22 -1.01 -19.81
CA VAL A 556 37.71 -0.67 -18.47
C VAL A 556 38.75 0.11 -17.67
N ASP A 557 40.03 -0.28 -17.74
CA ASP A 557 41.14 0.41 -17.05
C ASP A 557 41.37 1.85 -17.57
N ARG A 558 40.93 2.19 -18.78
CA ARG A 558 41.00 3.56 -19.32
C ARG A 558 39.92 4.48 -18.75
N LEU A 559 38.88 3.95 -18.13
CA LEU A 559 37.80 4.74 -17.56
C LEU A 559 38.18 5.27 -16.16
N PRO A 560 37.79 6.51 -15.81
CA PRO A 560 38.02 7.04 -14.47
C PRO A 560 37.34 6.18 -13.40
N ALA A 561 38.05 5.89 -12.32
CA ALA A 561 37.55 5.10 -11.19
C ALA A 561 36.20 5.62 -10.62
N ALA A 562 36.05 6.94 -10.52
CA ALA A 562 34.81 7.56 -10.06
C ALA A 562 33.64 7.31 -11.03
N ALA A 563 33.89 7.31 -12.35
CA ALA A 563 32.87 7.05 -13.35
C ALA A 563 32.41 5.59 -13.29
N LEU A 564 33.34 4.64 -13.15
CA LEU A 564 33.01 3.22 -12.99
C LEU A 564 32.17 2.95 -11.74
N CYS A 565 32.56 3.52 -10.59
CA CYS A 565 31.77 3.42 -9.36
C CYS A 565 30.37 4.04 -9.54
N ALA A 566 30.27 5.21 -10.17
CA ALA A 566 28.98 5.84 -10.45
C ALA A 566 28.10 4.98 -11.37
N THR A 567 28.68 4.40 -12.43
CA THR A 567 27.96 3.46 -13.31
C THR A 567 27.47 2.25 -12.54
N MET A 568 28.29 1.64 -11.69
CA MET A 568 27.86 0.52 -10.84
C MET A 568 26.72 0.91 -9.89
N VAL A 569 26.77 2.09 -9.27
CA VAL A 569 25.68 2.62 -8.42
C VAL A 569 24.40 2.83 -9.23
N VAL A 570 24.50 3.37 -10.45
CA VAL A 570 23.35 3.51 -11.35
C VAL A 570 22.77 2.14 -11.72
N LEU A 571 23.61 1.15 -12.04
CA LEU A 571 23.16 -0.21 -12.34
C LEU A 571 22.45 -0.86 -11.14
N VAL A 572 22.93 -0.62 -9.92
CA VAL A 572 22.24 -1.06 -8.69
C VAL A 572 20.89 -0.36 -8.55
N GLY A 573 20.80 0.93 -8.83
CA GLY A 573 19.54 1.67 -8.85
C GLY A 573 18.56 1.14 -9.91
N VAL A 574 19.04 0.87 -11.12
CA VAL A 574 18.25 0.27 -12.22
C VAL A 574 17.84 -1.16 -11.88
N TYR A 575 18.72 -1.94 -11.24
CA TYR A 575 18.37 -3.26 -10.71
C TYR A 575 17.21 -3.13 -9.72
N TYR A 576 17.32 -2.24 -8.75
CA TYR A 576 16.35 -2.13 -7.66
C TYR A 576 15.00 -1.56 -8.11
N LEU A 577 14.99 -0.51 -8.94
CA LEU A 577 13.78 0.21 -9.36
C LEU A 577 13.19 -0.31 -10.68
N GLY A 578 14.01 -0.94 -11.52
CA GLY A 578 13.58 -1.41 -12.83
C GLY A 578 12.75 -2.69 -12.74
N PRO A 579 11.88 -2.98 -13.74
CA PRO A 579 11.19 -4.26 -13.82
C PRO A 579 12.22 -5.41 -13.88
N LEU A 580 11.83 -6.61 -13.44
CA LEU A 580 12.74 -7.77 -13.30
C LEU A 580 13.66 -8.05 -14.53
N PRO A 581 13.33 -7.78 -15.81
CA PRO A 581 14.22 -8.10 -16.92
C PRO A 581 15.29 -7.02 -17.12
N VAL A 582 14.90 -5.76 -16.97
CA VAL A 582 15.82 -4.61 -16.93
C VAL A 582 16.76 -4.77 -15.76
N ALA A 583 16.27 -5.28 -14.64
CA ALA A 583 17.10 -5.56 -13.51
C ALA A 583 18.05 -6.74 -13.72
N ILE A 584 17.62 -7.83 -14.35
CA ILE A 584 18.52 -8.91 -14.74
C ILE A 584 19.63 -8.37 -15.64
N LEU A 585 19.30 -7.55 -16.64
CA LEU A 585 20.31 -6.90 -17.50
C LEU A 585 21.26 -6.00 -16.69
N ALA A 586 20.75 -5.23 -15.74
CA ALA A 586 21.56 -4.39 -14.87
C ALA A 586 22.47 -5.21 -13.94
N ALA A 587 21.97 -6.33 -13.39
CA ALA A 587 22.74 -7.28 -12.59
C ALA A 587 23.86 -7.94 -13.41
N LEU A 588 23.58 -8.31 -14.66
CA LEU A 588 24.57 -8.88 -15.58
C LEU A 588 25.63 -7.85 -15.98
N ALA A 589 25.23 -6.61 -16.25
CA ALA A 589 26.16 -5.51 -16.51
C ALA A 589 27.03 -5.21 -15.28
N PHE A 590 26.44 -5.24 -14.09
CA PHE A 590 27.17 -5.09 -12.83
C PHE A 590 28.18 -6.24 -12.64
N ALA A 591 27.78 -7.49 -12.89
CA ALA A 591 28.65 -8.66 -12.81
C ALA A 591 29.80 -8.60 -13.83
N ALA A 592 29.54 -8.12 -15.06
CA ALA A 592 30.56 -7.91 -16.07
C ALA A 592 31.61 -6.88 -15.64
N LEU A 593 31.19 -5.78 -14.99
CA LEU A 593 32.12 -4.82 -14.41
C LEU A 593 32.85 -5.38 -13.18
N ALA A 594 32.19 -6.21 -12.37
CA ALA A 594 32.79 -6.87 -11.20
C ALA A 594 33.90 -7.87 -11.59
N LEU A 595 33.82 -8.50 -12.77
CA LEU A 595 34.89 -9.37 -13.29
C LEU A 595 36.21 -8.61 -13.48
N SER A 596 36.16 -7.36 -13.94
CA SER A 596 37.35 -6.52 -14.11
C SER A 596 37.71 -5.76 -12.81
N ARG A 597 36.72 -5.23 -12.09
CA ARG A 597 36.89 -4.35 -10.92
C ARG A 597 36.12 -4.83 -9.68
N LEU A 598 36.47 -6.02 -9.19
CA LEU A 598 35.87 -6.62 -8.00
C LEU A 598 35.98 -5.74 -6.75
N ASP A 599 37.09 -5.00 -6.60
CA ASP A 599 37.30 -4.03 -5.53
C ASP A 599 36.22 -2.94 -5.51
N MET A 600 35.90 -2.35 -6.66
CA MET A 600 34.84 -1.35 -6.80
C MET A 600 33.45 -1.95 -6.58
N ALA A 601 33.19 -3.12 -7.13
CA ALA A 601 31.90 -3.81 -6.98
C ALA A 601 31.60 -4.14 -5.50
N LEU A 602 32.61 -4.61 -4.75
CA LEU A 602 32.48 -4.84 -3.31
C LEU A 602 32.26 -3.54 -2.54
N ALA A 603 32.95 -2.45 -2.90
CA ALA A 603 32.70 -1.13 -2.28
C ALA A 603 31.27 -0.64 -2.53
N VAL A 604 30.74 -0.82 -3.74
CA VAL A 604 29.34 -0.50 -4.07
C VAL A 604 28.36 -1.42 -3.33
N THR A 605 28.71 -2.69 -3.13
CA THR A 605 27.91 -3.64 -2.35
C THR A 605 27.75 -3.18 -0.90
N VAL A 606 28.79 -2.61 -0.28
CA VAL A 606 28.69 -2.04 1.08
C VAL A 606 27.70 -0.86 1.15
N LEU A 607 27.62 -0.04 0.10
CA LEU A 607 26.67 1.09 0.06
C LEU A 607 25.21 0.63 0.17
N THR A 608 24.91 -0.63 -0.18
CA THR A 608 23.55 -1.15 -0.14
C THR A 608 23.16 -1.80 1.18
N PHE A 609 24.11 -2.01 2.10
CA PHE A 609 23.87 -2.69 3.39
C PHE A 609 22.71 -2.09 4.21
N PRO A 610 22.52 -0.77 4.28
CA PRO A 610 21.39 -0.20 5.02
C PRO A 610 20.02 -0.56 4.46
N PHE A 611 19.95 -1.01 3.20
CA PHE A 611 18.71 -1.34 2.50
C PHE A 611 18.40 -2.84 2.50
N TYR A 612 19.03 -3.63 3.37
CA TYR A 612 18.78 -5.08 3.50
C TYR A 612 17.30 -5.43 3.75
N LEU A 613 16.57 -4.58 4.48
CA LEU A 613 15.13 -4.76 4.77
C LEU A 613 14.20 -4.48 3.58
N TYR A 614 14.75 -4.10 2.42
CA TYR A 614 13.98 -3.93 1.20
C TYR A 614 14.38 -4.97 0.15
N PRO A 615 14.01 -6.25 0.36
CA PRO A 615 14.37 -7.29 -0.57
C PRO A 615 13.52 -7.24 -1.83
N ARG A 616 14.00 -7.93 -2.86
CA ARG A 616 13.25 -8.18 -4.08
C ARG A 616 12.75 -9.62 -4.12
N HIS A 617 11.51 -9.80 -4.54
CA HIS A 617 10.92 -11.10 -4.79
C HIS A 617 11.27 -11.58 -6.21
N VAL A 618 11.90 -12.75 -6.32
CA VAL A 618 12.25 -13.39 -7.59
C VAL A 618 11.84 -14.87 -7.51
N GLY A 619 10.84 -15.28 -8.30
CA GLY A 619 10.40 -16.68 -8.37
C GLY A 619 9.93 -17.28 -7.03
N GLY A 620 9.25 -16.49 -6.19
CA GLY A 620 8.77 -16.92 -4.87
C GLY A 620 9.84 -16.90 -3.76
N GLN A 621 11.10 -16.58 -4.09
CA GLN A 621 12.17 -16.40 -3.12
C GLN A 621 12.44 -14.91 -2.86
N VAL A 622 12.93 -14.62 -1.66
CA VAL A 622 13.25 -13.27 -1.20
C VAL A 622 14.77 -13.13 -1.18
N PHE A 623 15.28 -12.13 -1.90
CA PHE A 623 16.71 -11.81 -1.92
C PHE A 623 16.92 -10.35 -1.54
N SER A 624 17.79 -10.11 -0.58
CA SER A 624 18.17 -8.73 -0.23
C SER A 624 19.07 -8.14 -1.31
N LEU A 625 19.06 -6.81 -1.46
CA LEU A 625 19.96 -6.14 -2.41
C LEU A 625 21.45 -6.41 -2.11
N PRO A 626 21.93 -6.32 -0.84
CA PRO A 626 23.30 -6.71 -0.48
C PRO A 626 23.65 -8.16 -0.84
N GLU A 627 22.72 -9.07 -0.62
CA GLU A 627 22.91 -10.49 -0.91
C GLU A 627 23.17 -10.71 -2.40
N VAL A 628 22.29 -10.19 -3.27
CA VAL A 628 22.42 -10.39 -4.72
C VAL A 628 23.76 -9.86 -5.21
N LEU A 629 24.14 -8.65 -4.78
CA LEU A 629 25.42 -8.07 -5.18
C LEU A 629 26.63 -8.84 -4.63
N THR A 630 26.53 -9.37 -3.41
CA THR A 630 27.58 -10.23 -2.82
C THR A 630 27.74 -11.52 -3.63
N LEU A 631 26.65 -12.17 -4.01
CA LEU A 631 26.66 -13.38 -4.83
C LEU A 631 27.18 -13.11 -6.26
N LEU A 632 26.83 -11.98 -6.87
CA LEU A 632 27.38 -11.57 -8.17
C LEU A 632 28.88 -11.27 -8.09
N CYS A 633 29.32 -10.61 -7.02
CA CYS A 633 30.75 -10.40 -6.74
C CYS A 633 31.47 -11.74 -6.54
N PHE A 634 30.83 -12.70 -5.87
CA PHE A 634 31.38 -14.03 -5.66
C PHE A 634 31.51 -14.79 -6.97
N ALA A 635 30.46 -14.80 -7.82
CA ALA A 635 30.53 -15.37 -9.16
C ALA A 635 31.65 -14.73 -10.00
N ALA A 636 31.81 -13.40 -9.92
CA ALA A 636 32.91 -12.70 -10.57
C ALA A 636 34.28 -13.11 -10.00
N TYR A 637 34.40 -13.25 -8.68
CA TYR A 637 35.62 -13.73 -8.02
C TYR A 637 36.02 -15.13 -8.50
N LEU A 638 35.06 -16.07 -8.60
CA LEU A 638 35.28 -17.41 -9.12
C LEU A 638 35.69 -17.37 -10.61
N GLY A 639 35.01 -16.55 -11.42
CA GLY A 639 35.30 -16.37 -12.84
C GLY A 639 36.73 -15.87 -13.12
N ARG A 640 37.25 -14.96 -12.28
CA ARG A 640 38.65 -14.51 -12.33
C ARG A 640 39.63 -15.64 -11.97
N GLY A 641 39.24 -16.54 -11.06
CA GLY A 641 40.04 -17.65 -10.55
C GLY A 641 40.27 -18.79 -11.55
N LEU A 642 39.37 -18.99 -12.52
CA LEU A 642 39.49 -20.02 -13.56
C LEU A 642 40.65 -19.79 -14.55
N GLY A 643 41.24 -18.59 -14.55
CA GLY A 643 42.33 -18.21 -15.46
C GLY A 643 43.75 -18.30 -14.90
N LYS A 644 44.04 -17.74 -13.71
CA LYS A 644 45.40 -17.71 -13.09
C LYS A 644 45.34 -17.38 -11.57
N ARG A 645 45.52 -18.38 -10.68
CA ARG A 645 46.04 -18.37 -9.27
C ARG A 645 45.24 -19.21 -8.27
N LYS A 646 45.94 -19.63 -7.19
CA LYS A 646 45.46 -20.41 -6.04
C LYS A 646 44.28 -19.75 -5.33
N TRP A 647 43.27 -20.56 -5.04
CA TRP A 647 42.08 -20.20 -4.29
C TRP A 647 42.41 -20.22 -2.79
N GLY A 648 41.97 -19.20 -2.05
CA GLY A 648 42.12 -19.12 -0.60
C GLY A 648 42.40 -17.71 -0.10
N PHE A 649 42.10 -17.48 1.18
CA PHE A 649 42.53 -16.30 1.91
C PHE A 649 43.58 -16.74 2.95
N ASP A 650 44.79 -16.18 2.83
CA ASP A 650 45.83 -16.35 3.84
C ASP A 650 45.81 -15.12 4.75
N GLY A 651 45.67 -15.34 6.06
CA GLY A 651 45.59 -14.27 7.05
C GLY A 651 45.31 -14.77 8.46
N ALA A 652 45.47 -13.89 9.45
CA ALA A 652 45.30 -14.20 10.87
C ALA A 652 43.92 -14.75 11.26
N PHE A 653 42.90 -14.47 10.44
CA PHE A 653 41.52 -14.92 10.65
C PHE A 653 41.14 -16.21 9.91
N ARG A 654 42.06 -16.86 9.17
CA ARG A 654 41.76 -18.08 8.40
C ARG A 654 41.22 -19.22 9.25
N LEU A 655 41.94 -19.56 10.32
CA LEU A 655 41.53 -20.63 11.22
C LEU A 655 40.31 -20.26 12.08
N PRO A 656 40.20 -19.03 12.66
CA PRO A 656 38.98 -18.59 13.34
C PRO A 656 37.71 -18.70 12.48
N VAL A 657 37.76 -18.23 11.23
CA VAL A 657 36.61 -18.30 10.31
C VAL A 657 36.24 -19.73 9.97
N LEU A 658 37.23 -20.60 9.70
CA LEU A 658 36.96 -22.01 9.42
C LEU A 658 36.34 -22.73 10.62
N PHE A 659 36.87 -22.46 11.82
CA PHE A 659 36.31 -23.01 13.06
C PHE A 659 34.88 -22.55 13.28
N PHE A 660 34.61 -21.24 13.12
CA PHE A 660 33.27 -20.68 13.22
C PHE A 660 32.28 -21.31 12.22
N LEU A 661 32.68 -21.48 10.95
CA LEU A 661 31.85 -22.16 9.95
C LEU A 661 31.53 -23.59 10.34
N ILE A 662 32.50 -24.35 10.85
CA ILE A 662 32.29 -25.72 11.30
C ILE A 662 31.30 -25.74 12.46
N VAL A 663 31.48 -24.89 13.47
CA VAL A 663 30.58 -24.83 14.63
C VAL A 663 29.17 -24.42 14.21
N ALA A 664 29.02 -23.42 13.33
CA ALA A 664 27.73 -22.98 12.80
C ALA A 664 27.02 -24.05 11.96
N MET A 665 27.77 -24.86 11.21
CA MET A 665 27.20 -26.01 10.49
C MET A 665 26.80 -27.15 11.43
N LEU A 666 27.56 -27.37 12.51
CA LEU A 666 27.23 -28.39 13.51
C LEU A 666 25.97 -28.02 14.31
N SER A 667 25.77 -26.74 14.64
CA SER A 667 24.58 -26.30 15.38
C SER A 667 23.26 -26.47 14.62
N LEU A 668 23.31 -26.64 13.28
CA LEU A 668 22.12 -26.99 12.49
C LEU A 668 21.44 -28.30 12.93
N ARG A 669 22.18 -29.21 13.58
CA ARG A 669 21.63 -30.47 14.09
C ARG A 669 20.65 -30.27 15.25
N ALA A 670 20.83 -29.20 16.02
CA ALA A 670 20.00 -28.86 17.16
C ALA A 670 18.87 -27.88 16.82
N SER A 671 18.68 -27.59 15.53
CA SER A 671 17.67 -26.63 15.05
C SER A 671 16.26 -27.21 15.14
N ALA A 672 15.37 -26.51 15.83
CA ALA A 672 13.94 -26.85 15.88
C ALA A 672 13.26 -26.59 14.52
N ASP A 673 13.55 -25.47 13.86
CA ASP A 673 13.24 -25.24 12.44
C ASP A 673 14.52 -25.13 11.60
N LEU A 674 14.79 -26.19 10.84
CA LEU A 674 15.93 -26.27 9.94
C LEU A 674 15.88 -25.23 8.81
N ARG A 675 14.69 -24.84 8.34
CA ARG A 675 14.53 -23.86 7.26
C ARG A 675 14.92 -22.47 7.74
N LEU A 676 14.52 -22.08 8.95
CA LEU A 676 14.94 -20.81 9.57
C LEU A 676 16.44 -20.80 9.83
N SER A 677 16.97 -21.89 10.39
CA SER A 677 18.40 -22.02 10.69
C SER A 677 19.29 -22.01 9.43
N LEU A 678 18.82 -22.61 8.32
CA LEU A 678 19.50 -22.55 7.02
C LEU A 678 19.47 -21.16 6.41
N ARG A 679 18.38 -20.41 6.59
CA ARG A 679 18.30 -19.01 6.18
C ARG A 679 19.35 -18.19 6.95
N GLU A 680 19.38 -18.33 8.27
CA GLU A 680 20.31 -17.60 9.13
C GLU A 680 21.78 -17.97 8.85
N LEU A 681 22.07 -19.26 8.63
CA LEU A 681 23.39 -19.71 8.19
C LEU A 681 23.80 -19.03 6.88
N ARG A 682 22.88 -18.94 5.91
CA ARG A 682 23.14 -18.25 4.64
C ARG A 682 23.42 -16.76 4.85
N THR A 683 22.53 -16.04 5.54
CA THR A 683 22.54 -14.57 5.58
C THR A 683 23.47 -13.96 6.62
N VAL A 684 23.69 -14.63 7.76
CA VAL A 684 24.47 -14.09 8.89
C VAL A 684 25.86 -14.73 9.00
N VAL A 685 26.05 -15.92 8.44
CA VAL A 685 27.34 -16.63 8.50
C VAL A 685 28.02 -16.70 7.13
N ILE A 686 27.42 -17.35 6.13
CA ILE A 686 28.05 -17.63 4.84
C ILE A 686 28.30 -16.34 4.05
N GLU A 687 27.27 -15.51 3.84
CA GLU A 687 27.38 -14.28 3.05
C GLU A 687 28.44 -13.30 3.61
N PRO A 688 28.48 -12.98 4.92
CA PRO A 688 29.53 -12.14 5.49
C PRO A 688 30.94 -12.74 5.36
N VAL A 689 31.07 -14.07 5.50
CA VAL A 689 32.36 -14.75 5.29
C VAL A 689 32.80 -14.65 3.84
N LEU A 690 31.90 -14.88 2.87
CA LEU A 690 32.20 -14.70 1.44
C LEU A 690 32.62 -13.26 1.16
N PHE A 691 31.89 -12.28 1.69
CA PHE A 691 32.24 -10.87 1.56
C PHE A 691 33.63 -10.57 2.12
N TYR A 692 33.94 -11.06 3.33
CA TYR A 692 35.25 -10.89 3.96
C TYR A 692 36.38 -11.48 3.12
N VAL A 693 36.23 -12.73 2.66
CA VAL A 693 37.22 -13.42 1.82
C VAL A 693 37.49 -12.64 0.53
N MET A 694 36.43 -12.17 -0.13
CA MET A 694 36.55 -11.37 -1.35
C MET A 694 37.19 -10.00 -1.07
N ALA A 695 36.82 -9.34 0.03
CA ALA A 695 37.39 -8.05 0.42
C ALA A 695 38.90 -8.14 0.70
N VAL A 696 39.33 -9.16 1.44
CA VAL A 696 40.77 -9.42 1.68
C VAL A 696 41.51 -9.74 0.37
N ALA A 697 40.85 -10.43 -0.56
CA ALA A 697 41.46 -10.80 -1.84
C ALA A 697 41.51 -9.66 -2.87
N ALA A 698 40.61 -8.67 -2.78
CA ALA A 698 40.43 -7.63 -3.79
C ALA A 698 41.12 -6.29 -3.45
N PHE A 699 41.13 -5.87 -2.18
CA PHE A 699 41.61 -4.53 -1.78
C PHE A 699 43.10 -4.48 -1.42
N GLY A 700 43.80 -3.47 -1.93
CA GLY A 700 45.19 -3.15 -1.58
C GLY A 700 46.21 -4.22 -1.99
N ARG A 701 45.92 -5.02 -3.02
CA ARG A 701 46.79 -6.10 -3.51
C ARG A 701 47.88 -5.60 -4.46
N ASP A 702 47.55 -4.59 -5.26
CA ASP A 702 48.45 -3.94 -6.21
C ASP A 702 48.12 -2.45 -6.33
N LYS A 703 48.95 -1.70 -7.08
CA LYS A 703 48.75 -0.26 -7.30
C LYS A 703 47.45 0.09 -8.04
N ARG A 704 46.75 -0.89 -8.64
CA ARG A 704 45.50 -0.69 -9.41
C ARG A 704 44.26 -0.86 -8.53
N SER A 705 44.33 -1.73 -7.54
CA SER A 705 43.25 -1.97 -6.58
C SER A 705 42.99 -0.77 -5.67
N LEU A 706 41.73 -0.57 -5.29
CA LEU A 706 41.37 0.41 -4.28
C LEU A 706 42.11 0.12 -2.95
N PRO A 707 42.55 1.16 -2.23
CA PRO A 707 43.13 0.98 -0.91
C PRO A 707 42.08 0.46 0.07
N ARG A 708 42.50 -0.23 1.13
CA ARG A 708 41.58 -0.76 2.16
C ARG A 708 40.72 0.32 2.83
N SER A 709 41.19 1.57 2.87
CA SER A 709 40.42 2.73 3.35
C SER A 709 39.15 3.00 2.52
N ALA A 710 39.07 2.51 1.28
CA ALA A 710 37.87 2.64 0.45
C ALA A 710 36.66 1.87 1.02
N LEU A 711 36.88 0.76 1.74
CA LEU A 711 35.81 0.06 2.45
C LEU A 711 35.27 0.90 3.61
N VAL A 712 36.15 1.64 4.30
CA VAL A 712 35.74 2.57 5.36
C VAL A 712 34.93 3.72 4.78
N TRP A 713 35.35 4.28 3.63
CA TRP A 713 34.54 5.26 2.89
C TRP A 713 33.18 4.70 2.50
N ALA A 714 33.12 3.48 1.98
CA ALA A 714 31.85 2.86 1.62
C ALA A 714 30.93 2.69 2.83
N LEU A 715 31.44 2.28 4.00
CA LEU A 715 30.66 2.20 5.24
C LEU A 715 30.16 3.57 5.71
N VAL A 716 31.00 4.61 5.65
CA VAL A 716 30.60 5.98 6.01
C VAL A 716 29.53 6.54 5.08
N LEU A 717 29.67 6.30 3.78
CA LEU A 717 28.67 6.67 2.78
C LEU A 717 27.38 5.86 2.96
N ALA A 718 27.45 4.58 3.31
CA ALA A 718 26.29 3.76 3.63
C ALA A 718 25.54 4.31 4.87
N GLY A 719 26.26 4.61 5.96
CA GLY A 719 25.67 5.25 7.14
C GLY A 719 25.02 6.60 6.81
N SER A 720 25.65 7.39 5.93
CA SER A 720 25.09 8.67 5.46
C SER A 720 23.83 8.46 4.61
N ALA A 721 23.81 7.45 3.74
CA ALA A 721 22.66 7.07 2.91
C ALA A 721 21.49 6.56 3.76
N ALA A 722 21.74 6.01 4.96
CA ALA A 722 20.71 5.67 5.95
C ALA A 722 20.25 6.90 6.75
N ALA A 723 21.17 7.81 7.09
CA ALA A 723 20.91 9.01 7.87
C ALA A 723 20.05 10.03 7.11
N LEU A 724 20.33 10.25 5.82
CA LEU A 724 19.58 11.21 4.98
C LEU A 724 18.06 10.98 4.96
N PRO A 725 17.54 9.79 4.63
CA PRO A 725 16.10 9.53 4.68
C PRO A 725 15.57 9.59 6.10
N ALA A 726 16.35 9.23 7.13
CA ALA A 726 15.93 9.37 8.53
C ALA A 726 15.67 10.83 8.92
N LEU A 727 16.59 11.73 8.55
CA LEU A 727 16.46 13.17 8.77
C LEU A 727 15.32 13.76 7.93
N GLY A 728 15.20 13.37 6.66
CA GLY A 728 14.11 13.81 5.79
C GLY A 728 12.73 13.38 6.30
N GLN A 729 12.60 12.14 6.78
CA GLN A 729 11.37 11.64 7.41
C GLN A 729 11.01 12.42 8.68
N TYR A 730 12.02 12.70 9.52
CA TYR A 730 11.86 13.43 10.77
C TYR A 730 11.41 14.87 10.57
N ILE A 731 11.96 15.56 9.56
CA ILE A 731 11.71 16.99 9.30
C ILE A 731 10.44 17.21 8.46
N PHE A 732 10.23 16.41 7.41
CA PHE A 732 9.22 16.72 6.39
C PHE A 732 8.03 15.75 6.33
N ALA A 733 8.20 14.48 6.72
CA ALA A 733 7.23 13.43 6.38
C ALA A 733 6.39 12.90 7.55
N GLY A 734 6.66 13.30 8.80
CA GLY A 734 5.94 12.84 9.99
C GLY A 734 6.04 11.33 10.27
N ARG A 735 6.85 10.57 9.51
CA ARG A 735 7.12 9.14 9.73
C ARG A 735 8.16 8.96 10.83
N VAL A 736 7.75 9.19 12.06
CA VAL A 736 8.54 9.01 13.28
C VAL A 736 7.82 8.01 14.19
N ILE A 737 8.57 7.23 14.95
CA ILE A 737 7.98 6.42 16.02
C ILE A 737 7.91 7.29 17.26
N THR A 738 6.69 7.54 17.72
CA THR A 738 6.47 8.21 19.01
C THR A 738 6.48 7.15 20.10
N ALA A 739 7.52 7.15 20.93
CA ALA A 739 7.64 6.27 22.08
C ALA A 739 8.11 7.09 23.27
N GLU A 740 7.50 6.87 24.44
CA GLU A 740 7.92 7.50 25.70
C GLU A 740 7.98 9.04 25.64
N GLY A 741 7.09 9.67 24.85
CA GLY A 741 6.98 11.12 24.75
C GLY A 741 7.98 11.81 23.81
N VAL A 742 8.73 11.06 22.99
CA VAL A 742 9.61 11.63 21.94
C VAL A 742 9.32 11.07 20.55
N HIS A 743 9.54 11.90 19.54
CA HIS A 743 9.64 11.47 18.15
C HIS A 743 11.04 10.92 17.88
N ARG A 744 11.10 9.70 17.32
CA ARG A 744 12.35 8.96 17.08
C ARG A 744 12.55 8.70 15.59
N ALA A 745 13.75 8.99 15.09
CA ALA A 745 14.15 8.75 13.71
C ALA A 745 14.37 7.26 13.42
N VAL A 746 13.87 6.78 12.28
CA VAL A 746 13.88 5.36 11.90
C VAL A 746 14.57 5.08 10.56
N GLY A 747 14.48 6.00 9.60
CA GLY A 747 15.19 5.91 8.32
C GLY A 747 14.74 4.71 7.47
N PRO A 748 15.67 3.89 6.97
CA PRO A 748 15.34 2.66 6.21
C PRO A 748 14.90 1.49 7.10
N TYR A 749 14.85 1.66 8.43
CA TYR A 749 14.53 0.58 9.37
C TYR A 749 13.14 0.75 9.98
N GLY A 750 12.56 -0.34 10.48
CA GLY A 750 11.30 -0.32 11.23
C GLY A 750 11.44 0.09 12.70
N SER A 751 12.66 0.25 13.21
CA SER A 751 12.92 0.58 14.62
C SER A 751 14.05 1.61 14.75
N PRO A 752 13.90 2.63 15.62
CA PRO A 752 14.95 3.62 15.86
C PRO A 752 16.21 3.00 16.48
N ASN A 753 16.06 1.89 17.21
CA ASN A 753 17.19 1.18 17.79
C ASN A 753 18.04 0.52 16.69
N ASN A 754 17.43 -0.02 15.64
CA ASN A 754 18.14 -0.65 14.52
C ASN A 754 18.94 0.38 13.71
N LEU A 755 18.36 1.55 13.46
CA LEU A 755 19.10 2.68 12.88
C LEU A 755 20.26 3.09 13.79
N GLY A 756 20.02 3.18 15.10
CA GLY A 756 21.04 3.49 16.10
C GLY A 756 22.23 2.52 16.06
N LEU A 757 21.96 1.20 16.01
CA LEU A 757 22.98 0.14 15.93
C LEU A 757 23.86 0.24 14.67
N LEU A 758 23.32 0.70 13.54
CA LEU A 758 24.13 0.99 12.36
C LEU A 758 24.99 2.23 12.59
N LEU A 759 24.36 3.35 12.97
CA LEU A 759 25.02 4.65 13.01
C LEU A 759 26.09 4.72 14.12
N GLU A 760 25.90 4.04 15.26
CA GLU A 760 26.90 4.00 16.34
C GLU A 760 28.23 3.38 15.89
N ARG A 761 28.19 2.41 14.96
CA ARG A 761 29.39 1.71 14.46
C ARG A 761 30.11 2.56 13.43
N VAL A 762 29.37 3.33 12.65
CA VAL A 762 29.91 4.15 11.56
C VAL A 762 30.45 5.48 12.09
N LEU A 763 29.86 6.06 13.14
CA LEU A 763 30.23 7.38 13.64
C LEU A 763 31.72 7.50 14.05
N PRO A 764 32.33 6.57 14.84
CA PRO A 764 33.75 6.63 15.15
C PRO A 764 34.64 6.54 13.91
N LEU A 765 34.21 5.77 12.90
CA LEU A 765 34.92 5.64 11.62
C LEU A 765 34.85 6.95 10.82
N SER A 766 33.69 7.60 10.76
CA SER A 766 33.53 8.92 10.12
C SER A 766 34.42 9.98 10.79
N LEU A 767 34.50 9.96 12.13
CA LEU A 767 35.37 10.86 12.90
C LEU A 767 36.84 10.60 12.58
N ALA A 768 37.26 9.33 12.57
CA ALA A 768 38.62 8.93 12.22
C ALA A 768 39.03 9.45 10.84
N MET A 769 38.11 9.41 9.88
CA MET A 769 38.34 9.87 8.50
C MET A 769 38.38 11.39 8.38
N ALA A 770 37.50 12.11 9.07
CA ALA A 770 37.56 13.57 9.13
C ALA A 770 38.88 14.04 9.77
N MET A 771 39.32 13.39 10.85
CA MET A 771 40.61 13.67 11.49
C MET A 771 41.78 13.34 10.56
N GLN A 772 41.76 12.18 9.88
CA GLN A 772 42.81 11.83 8.93
C GLN A 772 42.91 12.85 7.79
N ALA A 773 41.78 13.28 7.23
CA ALA A 773 41.75 14.31 6.19
C ALA A 773 42.29 15.67 6.66
N SER A 774 42.24 15.95 7.98
CA SER A 774 42.75 17.18 8.58
C SER A 774 44.26 17.21 8.85
N SER A 775 44.95 16.05 8.88
CA SER A 775 46.34 15.93 9.37
C SER A 775 47.20 14.88 8.65
N LEU A 776 47.41 15.00 7.33
CA LEU A 776 48.29 14.09 6.57
C LEU A 776 49.75 14.61 6.49
N PRO A 777 50.78 13.78 6.79
CA PRO A 777 52.18 14.11 6.50
C PRO A 777 52.48 13.94 5.00
N ASP A 778 53.27 14.83 4.42
CA ASP A 778 53.85 14.61 3.08
C ASP A 778 55.07 13.66 3.15
N GLY A 779 55.51 13.13 2.00
CA GLY A 779 56.62 12.17 1.85
C GLY A 779 58.00 12.61 2.37
N ALA A 780 58.09 13.78 3.02
CA ALA A 780 59.25 14.30 3.73
C ALA A 780 59.00 14.51 5.25
N GLY A 781 57.90 13.98 5.81
CA GLY A 781 57.62 13.97 7.25
C GLY A 781 57.08 15.27 7.85
N ARG A 782 56.72 16.28 7.05
CA ARG A 782 56.09 17.53 7.54
C ARG A 782 54.55 17.43 7.49
N THR A 783 53.88 17.78 8.59
CA THR A 783 52.42 17.88 8.70
C THR A 783 51.92 19.12 7.95
N LEU A 784 51.24 18.93 6.82
CA LEU A 784 50.65 20.02 6.04
C LEU A 784 49.14 20.12 6.31
N SER A 785 48.65 21.35 6.48
CA SER A 785 47.24 21.68 6.71
C SER A 785 46.37 21.29 5.50
N TYR A 786 45.13 20.83 5.72
CA TYR A 786 44.14 20.48 4.68
C TYR A 786 43.90 21.58 3.63
N ARG A 787 44.23 22.84 3.96
CA ARG A 787 44.16 24.02 3.07
C ARG A 787 45.19 24.02 1.93
N SER A 788 46.11 23.06 1.87
CA SER A 788 47.18 22.99 0.86
C SER A 788 46.74 22.43 -0.49
N SER A 789 45.55 21.81 -0.61
CA SER A 789 45.03 21.26 -1.86
C SER A 789 43.50 21.27 -1.90
N PRO A 790 42.87 21.70 -3.02
CA PRO A 790 41.41 21.69 -3.16
C PRO A 790 40.81 20.28 -3.01
N THR A 791 41.54 19.24 -3.44
CA THR A 791 41.12 17.85 -3.29
C THR A 791 41.11 17.40 -1.82
N ARG A 792 42.13 17.78 -1.04
CA ARG A 792 42.19 17.46 0.40
C ARG A 792 41.09 18.19 1.18
N LEU A 793 40.83 19.45 0.83
CA LEU A 793 39.70 20.21 1.35
C LEU A 793 38.36 19.54 1.04
N ALA A 794 38.13 19.13 -0.20
CA ALA A 794 36.89 18.44 -0.59
C ALA A 794 36.67 17.12 0.17
N ILE A 795 37.73 16.33 0.35
CA ILE A 795 37.67 15.08 1.14
C ILE A 795 37.36 15.36 2.61
N PHE A 796 37.99 16.37 3.20
CA PHE A 796 37.70 16.79 4.58
C PHE A 796 36.26 17.25 4.74
N LEU A 797 35.77 18.12 3.84
CA LEU A 797 34.39 18.62 3.87
C LEU A 797 33.38 17.48 3.70
N LEU A 798 33.65 16.51 2.82
CA LEU A 798 32.80 15.33 2.65
C LEU A 798 32.76 14.48 3.93
N ALA A 799 33.93 14.16 4.52
CA ALA A 799 33.98 13.41 5.78
C ALA A 799 33.28 14.14 6.93
N ALA A 800 33.49 15.46 7.05
CA ALA A 800 32.84 16.27 8.07
C ALA A 800 31.32 16.34 7.87
N PHE A 801 30.86 16.44 6.62
CA PHE A 801 29.44 16.43 6.28
C PHE A 801 28.79 15.07 6.62
N CYS A 802 29.42 13.96 6.23
CA CYS A 802 28.95 12.61 6.60
C CYS A 802 28.91 12.43 8.12
N LEU A 803 29.96 12.86 8.83
CA LEU A 803 30.02 12.82 10.29
C LEU A 803 28.85 13.57 10.93
N LEU A 804 28.57 14.78 10.45
CA LEU A 804 27.46 15.60 10.95
C LEU A 804 26.10 14.94 10.71
N LEU A 805 25.86 14.43 9.49
CA LEU A 805 24.61 13.74 9.15
C LEU A 805 24.37 12.51 10.05
N ILE A 806 25.40 11.68 10.22
CA ILE A 806 25.34 10.46 11.03
C ILE A 806 25.14 10.82 12.50
N ALA A 807 25.86 11.82 13.02
CA ALA A 807 25.73 12.27 14.41
C ALA A 807 24.31 12.79 14.69
N LEU A 808 23.77 13.62 13.80
CA LEU A 808 22.42 14.18 13.95
C LEU A 808 21.35 13.08 13.89
N ALA A 809 21.43 12.18 12.90
CA ALA A 809 20.48 11.08 12.79
C ALA A 809 20.57 10.14 14.00
N LEU A 810 21.77 9.82 14.48
CA LEU A 810 21.99 9.01 15.67
C LEU A 810 21.39 9.68 16.91
N PHE A 811 21.60 10.99 17.08
CA PHE A 811 20.98 11.75 18.16
C PHE A 811 19.45 11.65 18.09
N LEU A 812 18.85 11.86 16.92
CA LEU A 812 17.39 11.78 16.75
C LEU A 812 16.79 10.37 16.86
N THR A 813 17.60 9.30 16.93
CA THR A 813 17.08 7.95 17.25
C THR A 813 16.57 7.85 18.69
N TYR A 814 17.09 8.69 19.59
CA TYR A 814 16.90 8.56 21.03
C TYR A 814 17.13 7.13 21.56
N SER A 815 18.11 6.42 21.00
CA SER A 815 18.54 5.11 21.47
C SER A 815 19.72 5.28 22.42
N ILE A 816 19.47 5.18 23.73
CA ILE A 816 20.49 5.36 24.77
C ILE A 816 21.64 4.36 24.58
N GLY A 817 21.31 3.10 24.26
CA GLY A 817 22.32 2.08 23.96
C GLY A 817 23.23 2.49 22.80
N ALA A 818 22.64 3.04 21.73
CA ALA A 818 23.40 3.48 20.56
C ALA A 818 24.28 4.72 20.85
N TRP A 819 23.80 5.64 21.68
CA TRP A 819 24.59 6.79 22.12
C TRP A 819 25.78 6.37 22.95
N LEU A 820 25.58 5.46 23.91
CA LEU A 820 26.66 4.92 24.75
C LEU A 820 27.68 4.15 23.93
N GLY A 821 27.22 3.29 23.00
CA GLY A 821 28.10 2.55 22.10
C GLY A 821 28.96 3.46 21.23
N ALA A 822 28.39 4.54 20.70
CA ALA A 822 29.12 5.55 19.94
C ALA A 822 30.18 6.27 20.80
N VAL A 823 29.84 6.67 22.02
CA VAL A 823 30.78 7.31 22.97
C VAL A 823 31.94 6.37 23.29
N VAL A 824 31.67 5.11 23.62
CA VAL A 824 32.69 4.10 23.89
C VAL A 824 33.57 3.89 22.66
N GLY A 825 32.99 3.78 21.46
CA GLY A 825 33.74 3.65 20.21
C GLY A 825 34.69 4.82 19.94
N ILE A 826 34.23 6.06 20.17
CA ILE A 826 35.07 7.27 20.05
C ILE A 826 36.20 7.26 21.10
N LEU A 827 35.92 6.86 22.34
CA LEU A 827 36.91 6.77 23.41
C LEU A 827 37.97 5.70 23.13
N VAL A 828 37.57 4.52 22.63
CA VAL A 828 38.50 3.47 22.20
C VAL A 828 39.40 4.00 21.09
N PHE A 829 38.84 4.68 20.09
CA PHE A 829 39.63 5.29 19.02
C PHE A 829 40.60 6.35 19.56
N ALA A 830 40.18 7.16 20.53
CA ALA A 830 41.04 8.13 21.19
C ALA A 830 42.17 7.46 22.00
N ALA A 831 41.86 6.35 22.68
CA ALA A 831 42.82 5.58 23.46
C ALA A 831 43.92 4.99 22.58
N LEU A 832 43.57 4.51 21.38
CA LEU A 832 44.52 4.04 20.38
C LEU A 832 45.49 5.14 19.90
N ARG A 833 45.12 6.42 20.05
CA ARG A 833 45.98 7.57 19.73
C ARG A 833 46.73 8.16 20.92
N GLY A 834 46.49 7.65 22.13
CA GLY A 834 47.19 8.01 23.36
C GLY A 834 46.42 8.91 24.33
N ARG A 835 46.92 8.98 25.58
CA ARG A 835 46.24 9.59 26.74
C ARG A 835 45.76 11.03 26.53
N ARG A 836 46.51 11.87 25.81
CA ARG A 836 46.13 13.26 25.54
C ARG A 836 44.85 13.37 24.70
N GLN A 837 44.69 12.47 23.73
CA GLN A 837 43.51 12.45 22.87
C GLN A 837 42.27 11.96 23.63
N VAL A 838 42.44 11.00 24.53
CA VAL A 838 41.36 10.56 25.44
C VAL A 838 40.83 11.73 26.27
N ILE A 839 41.73 12.51 26.89
CA ILE A 839 41.33 13.68 27.69
C ILE A 839 40.61 14.72 26.82
N ALA A 840 41.14 15.02 25.63
CA ALA A 840 40.52 15.98 24.71
C ALA A 840 39.12 15.54 24.28
N VAL A 841 38.92 14.25 23.98
CA VAL A 841 37.62 13.67 23.64
C VAL A 841 36.66 13.70 24.82
N ILE A 842 37.11 13.37 26.04
CA ILE A 842 36.27 13.46 27.24
C ILE A 842 35.77 14.89 27.45
N VAL A 843 36.66 15.88 27.33
CA VAL A 843 36.30 17.30 27.45
C VAL A 843 35.31 17.71 26.35
N ALA A 844 35.54 17.30 25.10
CA ALA A 844 34.63 17.60 23.99
C ALA A 844 33.24 16.96 24.19
N LEU A 845 33.18 15.69 24.60
CA LEU A 845 31.92 14.99 24.89
C LEU A 845 31.20 15.62 26.08
N ALA A 846 31.91 16.10 27.10
CA ALA A 846 31.32 16.82 28.22
C ALA A 846 30.69 18.16 27.78
N ILE A 847 31.38 18.93 26.93
CA ILE A 847 30.85 20.18 26.36
C ILE A 847 29.61 19.89 25.52
N VAL A 848 29.68 18.92 24.60
CA VAL A 848 28.53 18.53 23.76
C VAL A 848 27.37 18.03 24.62
N GLY A 849 27.63 17.21 25.63
CA GLY A 849 26.62 16.74 26.58
C GLY A 849 25.94 17.88 27.34
N LEU A 850 26.72 18.88 27.80
CA LEU A 850 26.19 20.09 28.44
C LEU A 850 25.32 20.91 27.47
N MET A 851 25.75 21.07 26.22
CA MET A 851 24.98 21.79 25.18
C MET A 851 23.67 21.08 24.83
N LEU A 852 23.66 19.75 24.86
CA LEU A 852 22.49 18.93 24.57
C LEU A 852 21.60 18.68 25.79
N LEU A 853 22.00 19.08 26.99
CA LEU A 853 21.28 18.82 28.25
C LEU A 853 19.78 19.16 28.20
N PRO A 854 19.33 20.28 27.60
CA PRO A 854 17.89 20.59 27.49
C PRO A 854 17.09 19.57 26.64
N TRP A 855 17.78 18.84 25.77
CA TRP A 855 17.20 17.92 24.79
C TRP A 855 17.36 16.44 25.18
N LEU A 856 18.21 16.14 26.18
CA LEU A 856 18.53 14.77 26.60
C LEU A 856 17.42 14.07 27.40
N GLN A 857 16.36 14.79 27.81
CA GLN A 857 15.29 14.29 28.68
C GLN A 857 15.84 13.49 29.88
N VAL A 858 16.48 14.20 30.81
CA VAL A 858 17.28 13.62 31.89
C VAL A 858 16.52 12.54 32.68
N ASP A 859 15.23 12.73 32.93
CA ASP A 859 14.38 11.75 33.63
C ASP A 859 14.33 10.39 32.93
N ARG A 860 14.37 10.39 31.59
CA ARG A 860 14.39 9.18 30.76
C ARG A 860 15.73 8.46 30.81
N VAL A 861 16.84 9.21 30.81
CA VAL A 861 18.18 8.63 30.96
C VAL A 861 18.32 8.00 32.34
N VAL A 862 17.83 8.68 33.39
CA VAL A 862 17.84 8.18 34.77
C VAL A 862 16.96 6.93 34.92
N SER A 863 15.77 6.89 34.31
CA SER A 863 14.87 5.72 34.40
C SER A 863 15.44 4.46 33.74
N HIS A 864 16.21 4.62 32.66
CA HIS A 864 16.89 3.52 31.98
C HIS A 864 18.17 3.04 32.68
N LEU A 865 18.80 3.87 33.51
CA LEU A 865 19.99 3.51 34.30
C LEU A 865 19.63 2.95 35.69
N GLY A 866 18.38 3.09 36.13
CA GLY A 866 17.90 2.57 37.41
C GLY A 866 17.70 1.05 37.41
N LEU A 867 18.10 0.38 38.49
CA LEU A 867 17.87 -1.06 38.73
C LEU A 867 16.38 -1.43 38.88
N GLN A 868 15.50 -0.43 39.10
CA GLN A 868 14.04 -0.57 39.15
C GLN A 868 13.35 -0.29 37.80
N GLY A 869 14.10 0.03 36.74
CA GLY A 869 13.56 0.29 35.41
C GLY A 869 12.99 -0.97 34.75
N GLN A 870 11.82 -0.85 34.12
CA GLN A 870 11.05 -1.97 33.54
C GLN A 870 11.84 -2.77 32.47
N THR A 871 12.75 -2.12 31.74
CA THR A 871 13.56 -2.74 30.68
C THR A 871 14.76 -3.54 31.23
N THR A 872 15.32 -3.14 32.38
CA THR A 872 16.45 -3.83 33.02
C THR A 872 16.01 -5.17 33.61
N SER A 873 14.82 -5.24 34.22
CA SER A 873 14.27 -6.49 34.75
C SER A 873 14.01 -7.53 33.66
N ILE A 874 13.49 -7.12 32.49
CA ILE A 874 13.24 -8.03 31.36
C ILE A 874 14.55 -8.67 30.86
N ARG A 875 15.65 -7.91 30.80
CA ARG A 875 16.95 -8.44 30.36
C ARG A 875 17.53 -9.48 31.31
N VAL A 876 17.37 -9.29 32.63
CA VAL A 876 17.85 -10.27 33.62
C VAL A 876 17.09 -11.59 33.47
N ASP A 877 15.77 -11.52 33.28
CA ASP A 877 14.96 -12.71 33.09
C ASP A 877 15.24 -13.39 31.74
N LEU A 878 15.47 -12.61 30.69
CA LEU A 878 15.93 -13.12 29.39
C LEU A 878 17.27 -13.87 29.51
N TRP A 879 18.22 -13.35 30.32
CA TRP A 879 19.49 -14.03 30.58
C TRP A 879 19.30 -15.31 31.39
N ARG A 880 18.37 -15.33 32.36
CA ARG A 880 18.01 -16.56 33.09
C ARG A 880 17.42 -17.61 32.16
N SER A 881 16.49 -17.23 31.27
CA SER A 881 15.95 -18.10 30.23
C SER A 881 17.05 -18.65 29.33
N SER A 882 18.00 -17.80 28.92
CA SER A 882 19.14 -18.21 28.09
C SER A 882 20.06 -19.19 28.81
N LEU A 883 20.32 -18.98 30.10
CA LEU A 883 21.11 -19.90 30.92
C LEU A 883 20.39 -21.24 31.12
N ALA A 884 19.07 -21.24 31.26
CA ALA A 884 18.27 -22.47 31.30
C ALA A 884 18.36 -23.24 29.97
N MET A 885 18.22 -22.54 28.83
CA MET A 885 18.43 -23.15 27.51
C MET A 885 19.85 -23.73 27.35
N ILE A 886 20.88 -23.03 27.84
CA ILE A 886 22.26 -23.54 27.81
C ILE A 886 22.41 -24.78 28.69
N ALA A 887 21.75 -24.83 29.85
CA ALA A 887 21.79 -25.98 30.73
C ALA A 887 21.19 -27.23 30.06
N ASP A 888 20.10 -27.04 29.30
CA ASP A 888 19.42 -28.13 28.59
C ASP A 888 20.11 -28.49 27.26
N HIS A 889 20.77 -27.52 26.61
CA HIS A 889 21.44 -27.69 25.31
C HIS A 889 22.91 -27.20 25.29
N PRO A 890 23.81 -27.72 26.15
CA PRO A 890 25.13 -27.13 26.37
C PRO A 890 26.09 -27.30 25.19
N LEU A 891 26.02 -28.42 24.46
CA LEU A 891 27.02 -28.80 23.46
C LEU A 891 26.75 -28.20 22.08
N GLU A 892 25.53 -28.37 21.56
CA GLU A 892 25.15 -27.95 20.20
C GLU A 892 24.31 -26.67 20.17
N GLY A 893 23.84 -26.20 21.33
CA GLY A 893 22.91 -25.08 21.41
C GLY A 893 21.53 -25.45 20.89
N VAL A 894 20.77 -24.45 20.44
CA VAL A 894 19.40 -24.60 19.91
C VAL A 894 19.32 -24.34 18.41
N GLY A 895 20.47 -24.28 17.74
CA GLY A 895 20.57 -23.89 16.34
C GLY A 895 20.50 -22.37 16.10
N LEU A 896 20.86 -21.97 14.88
CA LEU A 896 20.81 -20.58 14.43
C LEU A 896 19.35 -20.11 14.33
N ASP A 897 19.01 -18.93 14.85
CA ASP A 897 17.63 -18.39 14.86
C ASP A 897 16.60 -19.26 15.64
N GLY A 898 17.05 -20.30 16.38
CA GLY A 898 16.17 -21.21 17.13
C GLY A 898 15.71 -20.71 18.50
N PHE A 899 16.23 -19.57 18.98
CA PHE A 899 15.93 -19.06 20.33
C PHE A 899 14.45 -18.73 20.51
N LEU A 900 13.84 -18.03 19.55
CA LEU A 900 12.46 -17.55 19.69
C LEU A 900 11.46 -18.69 19.88
N GLU A 901 11.65 -19.79 19.17
CA GLU A 901 10.75 -20.95 19.20
C GLU A 901 10.69 -21.58 20.59
N LEU A 902 11.87 -21.77 21.20
CA LEU A 902 11.97 -22.34 22.55
C LEU A 902 11.68 -21.31 23.63
N TYR A 903 12.05 -20.04 23.40
CA TYR A 903 11.82 -18.96 24.34
C TYR A 903 10.32 -18.82 24.63
N HIS A 904 9.49 -18.68 23.59
CA HIS A 904 8.06 -18.48 23.74
C HIS A 904 7.33 -19.71 24.31
N GLY A 905 7.76 -20.92 23.94
CA GLY A 905 7.06 -22.16 24.30
C GLY A 905 7.47 -22.79 25.63
N VAL A 906 8.73 -22.63 26.06
CA VAL A 906 9.32 -23.43 27.14
C VAL A 906 10.03 -22.58 28.20
N TYR A 907 10.77 -21.55 27.79
CA TYR A 907 11.72 -20.86 28.68
C TYR A 907 11.31 -19.43 29.07
N ILE A 908 10.16 -18.92 28.61
CA ILE A 908 9.71 -17.56 28.96
C ILE A 908 9.30 -17.49 30.43
N LEU A 909 9.86 -16.50 31.14
CA LEU A 909 9.52 -16.23 32.53
C LEU A 909 8.32 -15.26 32.65
N PRO A 910 7.51 -15.33 33.72
CA PRO A 910 6.24 -14.58 33.82
C PRO A 910 6.37 -13.05 33.65
N THR A 911 7.46 -12.47 34.12
CA THR A 911 7.80 -11.04 33.97
C THR A 911 8.19 -10.65 32.55
N ALA A 912 8.70 -11.61 31.76
CA ALA A 912 9.16 -11.42 30.40
C ALA A 912 8.06 -11.68 29.34
N LEU A 913 6.87 -12.17 29.74
CA LEU A 913 5.68 -12.31 28.88
C LEU A 913 5.22 -10.99 28.23
N ARG A 914 5.69 -9.85 28.73
CA ARG A 914 5.41 -8.52 28.15
C ARG A 914 6.14 -8.27 26.83
N GLU A 915 7.24 -8.98 26.57
CA GLU A 915 7.98 -8.97 25.31
C GLU A 915 8.18 -10.42 24.81
N PRO A 916 7.09 -11.10 24.41
CA PRO A 916 7.13 -12.54 24.12
C PRO A 916 7.85 -12.89 22.81
N PHE A 917 8.09 -11.89 21.96
CA PHE A 917 8.66 -12.07 20.62
C PHE A 917 10.14 -11.73 20.52
N LEU A 918 10.88 -11.73 21.63
CA LEU A 918 12.33 -11.52 21.62
C LEU A 918 13.04 -12.72 21.00
N SER A 919 13.83 -12.46 19.95
CA SER A 919 14.50 -13.50 19.17
C SER A 919 15.95 -13.77 19.59
N HIS A 920 16.50 -13.03 20.55
CA HIS A 920 17.87 -13.24 21.00
C HIS A 920 18.12 -12.75 22.46
N PRO A 921 19.17 -13.25 23.15
CA PRO A 921 19.43 -12.98 24.57
C PRO A 921 19.85 -11.55 24.97
N HIS A 922 20.05 -10.64 24.01
CA HIS A 922 20.66 -9.32 24.25
C HIS A 922 22.02 -9.37 25.02
N ASN A 923 22.78 -10.45 24.85
CA ASN A 923 24.13 -10.62 25.39
C ASN A 923 24.95 -11.47 24.42
N LEU A 924 26.05 -10.92 23.92
CA LEU A 924 26.84 -11.55 22.85
C LEU A 924 27.39 -12.94 23.23
N ALA A 925 27.82 -13.13 24.47
CA ALA A 925 28.35 -14.43 24.92
C ALA A 925 27.22 -15.47 25.04
N LEU A 926 26.09 -15.09 25.64
CA LEU A 926 24.92 -15.98 25.73
C LEU A 926 24.37 -16.31 24.34
N GLU A 927 24.29 -15.33 23.45
CA GLU A 927 23.82 -15.51 22.08
C GLU A 927 24.69 -16.52 21.32
N TRP A 928 26.01 -16.37 21.37
CA TRP A 928 26.92 -17.31 20.72
C TRP A 928 26.83 -18.72 21.32
N TRP A 929 26.70 -18.86 22.64
CA TRP A 929 26.53 -20.18 23.23
C TRP A 929 25.18 -20.80 22.87
N VAL A 930 24.09 -20.05 23.01
CA VAL A 930 22.75 -20.57 22.72
C VAL A 930 22.62 -20.99 21.26
N PHE A 931 23.13 -20.20 20.30
CA PHE A 931 22.99 -20.53 18.87
C PHE A 931 23.97 -21.57 18.34
N LEU A 932 25.18 -21.64 18.91
CA LEU A 932 26.29 -22.43 18.37
C LEU A 932 26.76 -23.54 19.32
N GLY A 933 26.17 -23.63 20.51
CA GLY A 933 26.63 -24.48 21.58
C GLY A 933 27.95 -24.02 22.20
N ILE A 934 28.58 -24.90 22.99
CA ILE A 934 29.84 -24.59 23.69
C ILE A 934 30.96 -24.17 22.73
N GLY A 935 30.94 -24.63 21.48
CA GLY A 935 31.89 -24.23 20.44
C GLY A 935 31.81 -22.74 20.06
N GLY A 936 30.67 -22.09 20.31
CA GLY A 936 30.48 -20.65 20.07
C GLY A 936 31.39 -19.78 20.92
N ILE A 937 31.61 -20.12 22.20
CA ILE A 937 32.43 -19.29 23.10
C ILE A 937 33.91 -19.24 22.66
N PRO A 938 34.61 -20.38 22.40
CA PRO A 938 35.95 -20.35 21.84
C PRO A 938 36.03 -19.62 20.50
N ALA A 939 35.01 -19.75 19.63
CA ALA A 939 34.98 -19.03 18.36
C ALA A 939 34.94 -17.51 18.58
N LEU A 940 34.07 -17.03 19.46
CA LEU A 940 33.96 -15.62 19.85
C LEU A 940 35.28 -15.10 20.44
N VAL A 941 35.82 -15.81 21.43
CA VAL A 941 37.10 -15.43 22.08
C VAL A 941 38.24 -15.39 21.05
N TRP A 942 38.28 -16.34 20.12
CA TRP A 942 39.33 -16.37 19.10
C TRP A 942 39.24 -15.18 18.15
N PHE A 943 38.03 -14.75 17.77
CA PHE A 943 37.86 -13.52 16.99
C PHE A 943 38.33 -12.29 17.78
N VAL A 944 37.92 -12.16 19.05
CA VAL A 944 38.29 -11.01 19.89
C VAL A 944 39.80 -10.93 20.14
N VAL A 945 40.47 -12.05 20.41
CA VAL A 945 41.93 -12.08 20.64
C VAL A 945 42.74 -11.77 19.37
N ARG A 946 42.18 -12.04 18.19
CA ARG A 946 42.83 -11.79 16.90
C ARG A 946 42.59 -10.37 16.38
N PHE A 947 41.52 -9.71 16.83
CA PHE A 947 41.20 -8.32 16.53
C PHE A 947 42.10 -7.38 17.33
#